data_AF-A0A931J175-F1
#
_entry.id   AF-A0A931J175-F1
#
_cell.length_a   1.000
_cell.length_b   1.000
_cell.length_c   1.000
_cell.angle_alpha   90.00
_cell.angle_beta   90.00
_cell.angle_gamma   90.00
#
_symmetry.space_group_name_H-M   'P 1'
#
loop_
_entity.id
_entity.type
_entity.pdbx_description
1 polymer ?
#
loop_
_entity_poly.entity_id
_entity_poly.type
_entity_poly.pdbx_seq_one_letter_code
_entity_poly.pdbx_strand_id
1 'polypeptide(L)'
;MNSPHSRRRFLAAGAALGSSTLAQTLQRALAVPAARRSGTLADIGHIVFLMQENRSFDHYFGTLAGVRGFNDPRAIRLPSAKPVWHQPHGAAEVLPYHFDARGTNALRIGLNHSWKGSEATWKDWAAWPAQKGPRCMGFFDRQDLPFYYALADAFTVCDAYHCSVFGPTDPNRLYALSGHAGGVLTGISDSRLYNVHNGIYNADIVNDHPSAPGIAWSSYAEQLQALGVSWKVYQEWDNYGDNYLQYFQRFRVDAQGRRLTPDSPYYRQGRALAPGSTAANAPGTSGQWLIDDFRADLRAGRLPAVSWICAPTEYCEHPAETPNAGEHFTARLLAALAEHPDTWARTVLVLSYDENDGFFDHRPPPMAPRDAAQGRSSYPNSGELDPGREPIGLGPRVPALVLSPWSKGGRVNSELFDHTSQIRLLEEWLTQGLGLPRAAVQCPHISPWRRAVCGDLTSTLNLSQPDAQWPQQLPRSAVYFKGWGTADALPPAIQTLPSQERAARPRPACALPYRVAVEGAIQGDAPQFALDFVNSGTAAAAFIVYSGLRGDGPWHYSVAPGQRIAQEVWNWTGGEYHLAVQGPNGFAREFWGRLGAGMLRVEASLIEQPQAQGVQLLLRNGGGSTQRLQLRDLAYGDRSVQTIELAPGQQRLLARSLLASQGWYDLGLRLEGDPRWWRRLSGHLEGAGLDHSDPVLSGLAQAEPSPWPAPASGPAPVQFAASTALTRVGDSVQLSWRELPAGRTHWLGVYRKGQTPGVQGALKWNYVAAPAGSQALSGLGEGEYFIGLFLNDGYAPAAAYLPLRVLRRGDLNGDARIDATDREAQRAALGSCAGQPRYQPLADFDGDACITQADYRAWYEIFAKEAQPCTPSPARCWHPCWCC
;
A
#
# COMPACT_ATOMS: atom_id res chain seq x y z
N MET A 1 -20.25 -4.28 -32.13
CA MET A 1 -21.50 -5.06 -31.95
C MET A 1 -21.13 -6.50 -31.58
N ASN A 2 -21.39 -6.91 -30.34
CA ASN A 2 -21.03 -8.23 -29.80
C ASN A 2 -22.10 -9.26 -30.17
N SER A 3 -21.77 -10.25 -31.02
CA SER A 3 -22.72 -11.34 -31.28
C SER A 3 -22.66 -12.38 -30.14
N PRO A 4 -23.81 -12.89 -29.66
CA PRO A 4 -23.89 -13.92 -28.61
C PRO A 4 -23.17 -15.24 -28.95
N HIS A 5 -22.82 -15.45 -30.22
CA HIS A 5 -22.22 -16.68 -30.73
C HIS A 5 -20.70 -16.80 -30.45
N SER A 6 -19.96 -15.69 -30.30
CA SER A 6 -18.52 -15.76 -29.95
C SER A 6 -18.31 -16.10 -28.47
N ARG A 7 -19.16 -15.57 -27.57
CA ARG A 7 -19.15 -15.89 -26.13
C ARG A 7 -19.34 -17.38 -25.86
N ARG A 8 -20.25 -18.05 -26.58
CA ARG A 8 -20.53 -19.49 -26.38
C ARG A 8 -19.39 -20.41 -26.85
N ARG A 9 -18.65 -20.04 -27.91
CA ARG A 9 -17.47 -20.81 -28.36
C ARG A 9 -16.26 -20.62 -27.43
N PHE A 10 -16.07 -19.41 -26.89
CA PHE A 10 -15.02 -19.14 -25.90
C PHE A 10 -15.26 -19.88 -24.57
N LEU A 11 -16.51 -19.92 -24.09
CA LEU A 11 -16.89 -20.67 -22.88
C LEU A 11 -16.68 -22.18 -23.04
N ALA A 12 -16.90 -22.74 -24.22
CA ALA A 12 -16.72 -24.18 -24.48
C ALA A 12 -15.24 -24.60 -24.61
N ALA A 13 -14.35 -23.72 -25.09
CA ALA A 13 -12.92 -24.03 -25.23
C ALA A 13 -12.11 -23.73 -23.94
N GLY A 14 -12.50 -22.70 -23.17
CA GLY A 14 -11.80 -22.32 -21.93
C GLY A 14 -12.11 -23.22 -20.73
N ALA A 15 -13.30 -23.82 -20.66
CA ALA A 15 -13.73 -24.63 -19.51
C ALA A 15 -13.13 -26.05 -19.51
N ALA A 16 -12.77 -26.61 -20.67
CA ALA A 16 -12.31 -28.01 -20.79
C ALA A 16 -10.79 -28.21 -20.59
N LEU A 17 -9.98 -27.13 -20.60
CA LEU A 17 -8.52 -27.18 -20.38
C LEU A 17 -8.14 -26.88 -18.92
N GLY A 18 -9.13 -26.69 -18.03
CA GLY A 18 -8.94 -26.20 -16.66
C GLY A 18 -8.23 -27.17 -15.71
N SER A 19 -7.34 -26.64 -14.87
CA SER A 19 -6.50 -27.31 -13.85
C SER A 19 -5.43 -28.28 -14.35
N SER A 20 -5.75 -29.23 -15.22
CA SER A 20 -4.77 -30.25 -15.64
C SER A 20 -3.62 -29.66 -16.47
N THR A 21 -3.88 -28.61 -17.26
CA THR A 21 -2.87 -27.98 -18.13
C THR A 21 -1.93 -27.04 -17.38
N LEU A 22 -2.40 -26.28 -16.38
CA LEU A 22 -1.57 -25.35 -15.59
C LEU A 22 -0.57 -26.10 -14.71
N ALA A 23 -1.03 -27.11 -13.99
CA ALA A 23 -0.15 -27.97 -13.19
C ALA A 23 0.89 -28.69 -14.07
N GLN A 24 0.49 -29.18 -15.26
CA GLN A 24 1.41 -29.81 -16.21
C GLN A 24 2.44 -28.81 -16.76
N THR A 25 2.04 -27.58 -17.10
CA THR A 25 2.96 -26.52 -17.53
C THR A 25 4.03 -26.27 -16.47
N LEU A 26 3.60 -26.13 -15.21
CA LEU A 26 4.50 -25.89 -14.10
C LEU A 26 5.47 -27.07 -13.91
N GLN A 27 4.95 -28.30 -13.89
CA GLN A 27 5.77 -29.52 -13.82
C GLN A 27 6.79 -29.60 -14.95
N ARG A 28 6.41 -29.29 -16.20
CA ARG A 28 7.33 -29.29 -17.34
C ARG A 28 8.43 -28.24 -17.20
N ALA A 29 8.07 -27.00 -16.86
CA ALA A 29 9.03 -25.93 -16.63
C ALA A 29 10.08 -26.36 -15.58
N LEU A 30 9.64 -27.08 -14.57
CA LEU A 30 10.47 -27.37 -13.43
C LEU A 30 11.30 -28.65 -13.56
N ALA A 31 10.85 -29.56 -14.43
CA ALA A 31 11.63 -30.72 -14.87
C ALA A 31 12.87 -30.33 -15.68
N VAL A 32 12.90 -29.13 -16.29
CA VAL A 32 14.06 -28.66 -17.05
C VAL A 32 15.17 -28.22 -16.09
N PRO A 33 16.36 -28.86 -16.10
CA PRO A 33 17.47 -28.45 -15.24
C PRO A 33 18.03 -27.10 -15.66
N ALA A 34 18.64 -26.39 -14.73
CA ALA A 34 19.32 -25.15 -15.08
C ALA A 34 20.57 -25.43 -15.92
N ALA A 35 20.79 -24.63 -16.96
CA ALA A 35 22.06 -24.66 -17.66
C ALA A 35 23.16 -24.23 -16.69
N ARG A 36 24.16 -25.08 -16.48
CA ARG A 36 25.22 -24.81 -15.50
C ARG A 36 26.58 -25.12 -16.10
N ARG A 37 27.06 -24.26 -17.00
CA ARG A 37 28.38 -24.39 -17.60
C ARG A 37 29.46 -23.82 -16.69
N SER A 38 29.16 -22.68 -16.05
CA SER A 38 30.07 -21.94 -15.19
C SER A 38 29.55 -21.80 -13.76
N GLY A 39 28.25 -21.92 -13.52
CA GLY A 39 27.62 -21.66 -12.22
C GLY A 39 27.58 -20.17 -11.88
N THR A 40 27.61 -19.29 -12.89
CA THR A 40 27.57 -17.82 -12.73
C THR A 40 26.50 -17.21 -13.65
N LEU A 41 26.36 -15.88 -13.62
CA LEU A 41 25.46 -15.14 -14.52
C LEU A 41 25.77 -15.37 -16.01
N ALA A 42 26.96 -15.87 -16.36
CA ALA A 42 27.35 -16.20 -17.74
C ALA A 42 26.59 -17.40 -18.33
N ASP A 43 25.83 -18.12 -17.50
CA ASP A 43 24.97 -19.22 -17.96
C ASP A 43 23.56 -18.74 -18.36
N ILE A 44 23.20 -17.50 -18.01
CA ILE A 44 21.95 -16.86 -18.43
C ILE A 44 22.09 -16.39 -19.89
N GLY A 45 21.23 -16.90 -20.75
CA GLY A 45 21.15 -16.49 -22.16
C GLY A 45 20.04 -15.47 -22.43
N HIS A 46 18.96 -15.49 -21.63
CA HIS A 46 17.78 -14.66 -21.86
C HIS A 46 17.18 -14.14 -20.55
N ILE A 47 16.83 -12.86 -20.53
CA ILE A 47 16.07 -12.23 -19.45
C ILE A 47 14.77 -11.68 -20.04
N VAL A 48 13.64 -12.12 -19.51
CA VAL A 48 12.29 -11.76 -19.96
C VAL A 48 11.58 -11.01 -18.84
N PHE A 49 11.01 -9.85 -19.13
CA PHE A 49 10.23 -9.05 -18.20
C PHE A 49 8.75 -9.05 -18.61
N LEU A 50 7.88 -9.41 -17.66
CA LEU A 50 6.43 -9.22 -17.74
C LEU A 50 6.02 -8.36 -16.55
N MET A 51 5.59 -7.13 -16.84
CA MET A 51 5.03 -6.22 -15.84
C MET A 51 3.52 -6.13 -16.04
N GLN A 52 2.76 -6.56 -15.03
CA GLN A 52 1.30 -6.51 -14.96
C GLN A 52 0.82 -5.22 -14.25
N GLU A 53 -0.48 -4.93 -14.37
CA GLU A 53 -1.19 -3.84 -13.69
C GLU A 53 -2.07 -4.38 -12.56
N ASN A 54 -2.60 -3.48 -11.75
CA ASN A 54 -1.77 -3.08 -10.62
C ASN A 54 -2.29 -3.69 -9.32
N ARG A 55 -1.40 -4.17 -8.45
CA ARG A 55 -1.78 -4.96 -7.27
C ARG A 55 -0.76 -4.78 -6.16
N SER A 56 -1.23 -4.64 -4.92
CA SER A 56 -0.33 -4.64 -3.77
C SER A 56 0.13 -6.07 -3.43
N PHE A 57 1.27 -6.19 -2.75
CA PHE A 57 1.78 -7.49 -2.32
C PHE A 57 0.81 -8.17 -1.34
N ASP A 58 0.35 -7.49 -0.29
CA ASP A 58 -0.59 -8.07 0.67
C ASP A 58 -1.94 -8.45 0.04
N HIS A 59 -2.40 -7.72 -0.97
CA HIS A 59 -3.63 -8.03 -1.69
C HIS A 59 -3.56 -9.38 -2.41
N TYR A 60 -2.39 -9.79 -2.92
CA TYR A 60 -2.21 -11.07 -3.60
C TYR A 60 -1.62 -12.16 -2.69
N PHE A 61 -0.57 -11.85 -1.95
CA PHE A 61 0.25 -12.82 -1.22
C PHE A 61 0.25 -12.59 0.29
N GLY A 62 -0.57 -11.68 0.82
CA GLY A 62 -0.65 -11.40 2.25
C GLY A 62 -1.00 -12.63 3.10
N THR A 63 -1.66 -13.64 2.53
CA THR A 63 -1.96 -14.91 3.20
C THR A 63 -0.94 -16.03 2.95
N LEU A 64 -0.01 -15.89 2.00
CA LEU A 64 0.91 -16.95 1.61
C LEU A 64 1.86 -17.33 2.76
N ALA A 65 2.03 -18.63 3.07
CA ALA A 65 2.92 -19.03 4.16
C ALA A 65 4.39 -18.64 3.90
N GLY A 66 5.04 -18.05 4.92
CA GLY A 66 6.48 -17.77 4.93
C GLY A 66 6.91 -16.48 4.23
N VAL A 67 5.98 -15.66 3.74
CA VAL A 67 6.27 -14.28 3.30
C VAL A 67 5.86 -13.28 4.37
N ARG A 68 6.41 -12.08 4.34
CA ARG A 68 5.94 -10.95 5.17
C ARG A 68 4.55 -10.52 4.74
N GLY A 69 3.54 -11.16 5.31
CA GLY A 69 2.12 -10.88 5.10
C GLY A 69 1.40 -10.61 6.43
N PHE A 70 0.18 -11.11 6.57
CA PHE A 70 -0.70 -10.80 7.71
C PHE A 70 -0.24 -11.35 9.07
N ASN A 71 0.73 -12.26 9.12
CA ASN A 71 1.38 -12.73 10.34
C ASN A 71 2.74 -12.03 10.60
N ASP A 72 3.13 -10.95 9.89
CA ASP A 72 4.43 -10.30 10.10
C ASP A 72 4.58 -9.84 11.57
N PRO A 73 5.48 -10.47 12.37
CA PRO A 73 5.67 -10.08 13.77
C PRO A 73 6.32 -8.72 13.94
N ARG A 74 6.73 -8.07 12.84
CA ARG A 74 7.42 -6.78 12.80
C ARG A 74 6.57 -5.67 12.19
N ALA A 75 5.27 -5.90 11.97
CA ALA A 75 4.35 -4.85 11.53
C ALA A 75 4.38 -3.65 12.49
N ILE A 76 4.31 -2.42 11.94
CA ILE A 76 4.28 -1.21 12.77
C ILE A 76 3.02 -1.14 13.63
N ARG A 77 3.12 -0.35 14.70
CA ARG A 77 1.96 0.10 15.45
C ARG A 77 1.57 1.50 15.00
N LEU A 78 0.27 1.70 14.91
CA LEU A 78 -0.33 3.01 14.65
C LEU A 78 -0.29 3.87 15.93
N PRO A 79 -0.53 5.18 15.83
CA PRO A 79 -0.73 6.05 17.00
C PRO A 79 -1.80 5.55 17.97
N SER A 80 -2.78 4.76 17.50
CA SER A 80 -3.77 4.07 18.34
C SER A 80 -3.21 2.90 19.17
N ALA A 81 -1.90 2.65 19.08
CA ALA A 81 -1.17 1.48 19.61
C ALA A 81 -1.59 0.13 19.02
N LYS A 82 -2.59 0.08 18.14
CA LYS A 82 -2.99 -1.13 17.41
C LYS A 82 -2.02 -1.42 16.26
N PRO A 83 -1.88 -2.68 15.84
CA PRO A 83 -1.14 -3.03 14.63
C PRO A 83 -1.69 -2.28 13.40
N VAL A 84 -0.82 -2.06 12.42
CA VAL A 84 -1.14 -1.38 11.15
C VAL A 84 -2.38 -1.89 10.42
N TRP A 85 -2.80 -3.13 10.63
CA TRP A 85 -4.01 -3.68 10.02
C TRP A 85 -5.31 -3.03 10.55
N HIS A 86 -5.28 -2.34 11.69
CA HIS A 86 -6.43 -1.60 12.22
C HIS A 86 -6.53 -0.20 11.61
N GLN A 87 -6.85 -0.13 10.32
CA GLN A 87 -6.85 1.13 9.60
C GLN A 87 -8.06 2.01 9.96
N PRO A 88 -7.87 3.31 10.29
CA PRO A 88 -8.97 4.18 10.67
C PRO A 88 -9.84 4.60 9.46
N HIS A 89 -11.14 4.75 9.70
CA HIS A 89 -12.11 5.29 8.76
C HIS A 89 -13.19 6.07 9.51
N GLY A 90 -12.97 7.37 9.72
CA GLY A 90 -13.79 8.17 10.62
C GLY A 90 -13.70 7.65 12.06
N ALA A 91 -14.83 7.36 12.69
CA ALA A 91 -14.89 6.75 14.03
C ALA A 91 -14.74 5.22 14.02
N ALA A 92 -14.77 4.58 12.85
CA ALA A 92 -14.66 3.14 12.68
C ALA A 92 -13.25 2.70 12.26
N GLU A 93 -13.02 1.39 12.26
CA GLU A 93 -11.82 0.77 11.71
C GLU A 93 -12.20 -0.20 10.59
N VAL A 94 -11.30 -0.35 9.62
CA VAL A 94 -11.39 -1.37 8.56
C VAL A 94 -10.15 -2.26 8.68
N LEU A 95 -10.38 -3.56 8.88
CA LEU A 95 -9.36 -4.59 8.87
C LEU A 95 -9.21 -5.13 7.44
N PRO A 96 -8.06 -5.74 7.10
CA PRO A 96 -7.98 -6.54 5.90
C PRO A 96 -9.05 -7.64 5.90
N TYR A 97 -9.68 -7.89 4.76
CA TYR A 97 -10.72 -8.92 4.63
C TYR A 97 -10.62 -9.65 3.30
N HIS A 98 -10.96 -10.93 3.32
CA HIS A 98 -10.96 -11.75 2.12
C HIS A 98 -12.07 -11.29 1.17
N PHE A 99 -11.72 -11.12 -0.10
CA PHE A 99 -12.68 -10.82 -1.14
C PHE A 99 -13.43 -12.09 -1.57
N ASP A 100 -14.76 -12.00 -1.65
CA ASP A 100 -15.55 -13.03 -2.33
C ASP A 100 -15.44 -12.84 -3.85
N ALA A 101 -14.43 -13.48 -4.44
CA ALA A 101 -14.13 -13.41 -5.87
C ALA A 101 -15.29 -13.89 -6.78
N ARG A 102 -16.23 -14.70 -6.26
CA ARG A 102 -17.30 -15.34 -7.05
C ARG A 102 -18.65 -14.66 -6.87
N GLY A 103 -18.98 -14.21 -5.66
CA GLY A 103 -20.26 -13.57 -5.34
C GLY A 103 -20.27 -12.06 -5.51
N THR A 104 -19.11 -11.42 -5.67
CA THR A 104 -18.99 -9.95 -5.75
C THR A 104 -18.21 -9.48 -6.99
N ASN A 105 -18.11 -8.17 -7.16
CA ASN A 105 -17.32 -7.51 -8.20
C ASN A 105 -15.80 -7.45 -7.90
N ALA A 106 -15.33 -8.15 -6.86
CA ALA A 106 -13.94 -8.09 -6.36
C ALA A 106 -12.85 -8.15 -7.42
N LEU A 107 -12.99 -9.04 -8.41
CA LEU A 107 -12.00 -9.24 -9.48
C LEU A 107 -11.84 -8.05 -10.44
N ARG A 108 -12.69 -7.02 -10.35
CA ARG A 108 -12.78 -5.91 -11.31
C ARG A 108 -12.74 -4.53 -10.67
N ILE A 109 -12.45 -4.47 -9.37
CA ILE A 109 -12.39 -3.20 -8.64
C ILE A 109 -11.11 -2.48 -9.01
N GLY A 110 -11.23 -1.20 -9.38
CA GLY A 110 -10.13 -0.26 -9.39
C GLY A 110 -10.29 0.76 -8.28
N LEU A 111 -9.18 1.19 -7.67
CA LEU A 111 -9.20 2.20 -6.62
C LEU A 111 -8.34 3.41 -7.00
N ASN A 112 -8.25 4.36 -6.08
CA ASN A 112 -7.42 5.54 -6.29
C ASN A 112 -5.94 5.16 -6.16
N HIS A 113 -5.19 5.16 -7.25
CA HIS A 113 -3.71 5.00 -7.26
C HIS A 113 -2.98 6.29 -7.65
N SER A 114 -3.62 7.45 -7.47
CA SER A 114 -2.95 8.74 -7.71
C SER A 114 -1.77 8.93 -6.75
N TRP A 115 -0.83 9.77 -7.18
CA TRP A 115 0.30 10.27 -6.37
C TRP A 115 -0.09 10.53 -4.92
N LYS A 116 0.72 10.04 -3.96
CA LYS A 116 0.40 10.11 -2.53
C LYS A 116 0.22 11.52 -1.97
N GLY A 117 0.78 12.54 -2.64
CA GLY A 117 0.82 13.91 -2.14
C GLY A 117 1.94 14.10 -1.13
N SER A 118 1.60 14.26 0.15
CA SER A 118 2.56 14.63 1.21
C SER A 118 2.87 13.48 2.15
N GLU A 119 4.12 13.41 2.60
CA GLU A 119 4.53 12.50 3.67
C GLU A 119 3.73 12.71 4.96
N ALA A 120 3.32 13.95 5.27
CA ALA A 120 2.54 14.24 6.47
C ALA A 120 1.24 13.41 6.58
N THR A 121 0.63 13.05 5.44
CA THR A 121 -0.57 12.20 5.38
C THR A 121 -0.24 10.73 5.65
N TRP A 122 0.91 10.25 5.19
CA TRP A 122 1.27 8.83 5.16
C TRP A 122 2.28 8.43 6.24
N LYS A 123 2.82 9.40 7.00
CA LYS A 123 3.88 9.23 8.00
C LYS A 123 3.61 8.10 9.02
N ASP A 124 2.35 7.91 9.41
CA ASP A 124 1.92 6.90 10.39
C ASP A 124 1.36 5.62 9.72
N TRP A 125 1.32 5.59 8.38
CA TRP A 125 0.74 4.52 7.56
C TRP A 125 -0.73 4.18 7.92
N ALA A 126 -1.46 5.14 8.49
CA ALA A 126 -2.81 5.01 9.02
C ALA A 126 -3.86 5.73 8.16
N ALA A 127 -3.69 5.78 6.85
CA ALA A 127 -4.47 6.63 5.96
C ALA A 127 -5.27 5.87 4.88
N TRP A 128 -5.18 4.54 4.84
CA TRP A 128 -5.60 3.76 3.68
C TRP A 128 -7.10 3.89 3.34
N PRO A 129 -8.07 3.50 4.20
CA PRO A 129 -9.49 3.71 3.92
C PRO A 129 -9.89 5.18 3.75
N ALA A 130 -9.20 6.10 4.44
CA ALA A 130 -9.49 7.53 4.34
C ALA A 130 -9.11 8.09 2.95
N GLN A 131 -8.02 7.61 2.35
CA GLN A 131 -7.53 8.10 1.05
C GLN A 131 -8.05 7.26 -0.13
N LYS A 132 -8.28 5.96 0.08
CA LYS A 132 -8.53 4.98 -0.98
C LYS A 132 -9.90 4.28 -0.86
N GLY A 133 -10.65 4.57 0.19
CA GLY A 133 -11.93 3.92 0.50
C GLY A 133 -11.75 2.53 1.13
N PRO A 134 -12.78 1.98 1.78
CA PRO A 134 -12.67 0.73 2.56
C PRO A 134 -12.34 -0.52 1.71
N ARG A 135 -12.56 -0.47 0.40
CA ARG A 135 -12.25 -1.57 -0.53
C ARG A 135 -10.74 -1.80 -0.72
N CYS A 136 -9.90 -0.83 -0.37
CA CYS A 136 -8.45 -1.03 -0.38
C CYS A 136 -7.96 -2.15 0.55
N MET A 137 -8.74 -2.50 1.58
CA MET A 137 -8.38 -3.52 2.55
C MET A 137 -8.72 -4.95 2.08
N GLY A 138 -9.31 -5.12 0.90
CA GLY A 138 -9.62 -6.44 0.36
C GLY A 138 -8.37 -7.20 -0.11
N PHE A 139 -8.36 -8.52 0.05
CA PHE A 139 -7.29 -9.40 -0.44
C PHE A 139 -7.83 -10.69 -1.03
N PHE A 140 -7.02 -11.34 -1.87
CA PHE A 140 -7.27 -12.68 -2.41
C PHE A 140 -6.42 -13.75 -1.72
N ASP A 141 -6.91 -14.99 -1.73
CA ASP A 141 -6.17 -16.15 -1.24
C ASP A 141 -5.81 -17.11 -2.39
N ARG A 142 -5.18 -18.23 -2.05
CA ARG A 142 -4.80 -19.30 -3.00
C ARG A 142 -5.98 -19.89 -3.78
N GLN A 143 -7.19 -19.85 -3.25
CA GLN A 143 -8.38 -20.38 -3.92
C GLN A 143 -8.82 -19.47 -5.06
N ASP A 144 -8.53 -18.17 -4.95
CA ASP A 144 -8.84 -17.16 -5.96
C ASP A 144 -7.72 -17.04 -7.00
N LEU A 145 -6.45 -17.12 -6.56
CA LEU A 145 -5.23 -16.93 -7.37
C LEU A 145 -4.32 -18.18 -7.36
N PRO A 146 -4.84 -19.35 -7.78
CA PRO A 146 -4.15 -20.62 -7.60
C PRO A 146 -2.84 -20.74 -8.39
N PHE A 147 -2.74 -20.12 -9.56
CA PHE A 147 -1.56 -20.24 -10.41
C PHE A 147 -0.44 -19.35 -9.89
N TYR A 148 -0.74 -18.13 -9.47
CA TYR A 148 0.26 -17.25 -8.84
C TYR A 148 0.80 -17.79 -7.53
N TYR A 149 -0.06 -18.37 -6.68
CA TYR A 149 0.42 -19.07 -5.48
C TYR A 149 1.25 -20.32 -5.83
N ALA A 150 0.88 -21.07 -6.88
CA ALA A 150 1.69 -22.21 -7.34
C ALA A 150 3.06 -21.77 -7.90
N LEU A 151 3.13 -20.63 -8.59
CA LEU A 151 4.41 -20.05 -9.02
C LEU A 151 5.27 -19.64 -7.82
N ALA A 152 4.68 -19.02 -6.80
CA ALA A 152 5.39 -18.66 -5.57
C ALA A 152 5.88 -19.89 -4.79
N ASP A 153 5.16 -21.02 -4.82
CA ASP A 153 5.62 -22.28 -4.22
C ASP A 153 6.67 -23.02 -5.06
N ALA A 154 6.71 -22.74 -6.37
CA ALA A 154 7.66 -23.35 -7.30
C ALA A 154 9.00 -22.59 -7.34
N PHE A 155 8.94 -21.26 -7.35
CA PHE A 155 10.05 -20.37 -7.67
C PHE A 155 10.31 -19.35 -6.55
N THR A 156 11.13 -18.33 -6.80
CA THR A 156 11.41 -17.27 -5.82
C THR A 156 10.31 -16.21 -5.85
N VAL A 157 9.69 -15.95 -4.68
CA VAL A 157 8.82 -14.79 -4.43
C VAL A 157 9.59 -13.69 -3.69
N CYS A 158 9.45 -12.44 -4.12
CA CYS A 158 10.08 -11.29 -3.46
C CYS A 158 9.06 -10.58 -2.56
N ASP A 159 9.26 -10.59 -1.24
CA ASP A 159 8.34 -9.99 -0.27
C ASP A 159 8.77 -8.60 0.24
N ALA A 160 9.80 -8.03 -0.38
CA ALA A 160 10.30 -6.68 -0.17
C ALA A 160 10.52 -5.93 -1.50
N TYR A 161 9.70 -6.23 -2.52
CA TYR A 161 9.69 -5.52 -3.80
C TYR A 161 8.64 -4.40 -3.78
N HIS A 162 9.09 -3.15 -3.98
CA HIS A 162 8.24 -1.96 -3.92
C HIS A 162 8.06 -1.33 -5.29
N CYS A 163 6.92 -0.66 -5.53
CA CYS A 163 6.88 0.27 -6.66
C CYS A 163 7.85 1.44 -6.42
N SER A 164 8.47 1.96 -7.48
CA SER A 164 9.53 2.97 -7.36
C SER A 164 9.02 4.32 -6.87
N VAL A 165 7.75 4.65 -7.18
CA VAL A 165 7.04 5.86 -6.79
C VAL A 165 5.72 5.48 -6.15
N PHE A 166 5.34 6.15 -5.06
CA PHE A 166 3.99 6.02 -4.50
C PHE A 166 2.97 6.82 -5.33
N GLY A 167 2.67 6.30 -6.51
CA GLY A 167 1.79 6.90 -7.49
C GLY A 167 1.42 5.92 -8.61
N PRO A 168 0.87 6.43 -9.73
CA PRO A 168 0.25 5.62 -10.76
C PRO A 168 1.28 4.90 -11.65
N THR A 169 0.76 4.19 -12.65
CA THR A 169 1.49 3.42 -13.67
C THR A 169 2.66 4.15 -14.30
N ASP A 170 2.42 5.33 -14.87
CA ASP A 170 3.36 5.98 -15.77
C ASP A 170 4.76 6.21 -15.18
N PRO A 171 4.91 6.84 -13.99
CA PRO A 171 6.24 6.99 -13.41
C PRO A 171 6.90 5.64 -13.12
N ASN A 172 6.15 4.65 -12.64
CA ASN A 172 6.70 3.34 -12.28
C ASN A 172 7.23 2.56 -13.49
N ARG A 173 6.52 2.57 -14.62
CA ARG A 173 7.00 1.99 -15.88
C ARG A 173 8.20 2.74 -16.46
N LEU A 174 8.28 4.07 -16.29
CA LEU A 174 9.48 4.85 -16.66
C LEU A 174 10.69 4.48 -15.80
N TYR A 175 10.51 4.26 -14.49
CA TYR A 175 11.56 3.77 -13.60
C TYR A 175 12.08 2.39 -14.04
N ALA A 176 11.19 1.46 -14.41
CA ALA A 176 11.56 0.13 -14.90
C ALA A 176 12.40 0.16 -16.19
N LEU A 177 12.15 1.15 -17.07
CA LEU A 177 12.80 1.23 -18.38
C LEU A 177 13.99 2.19 -18.44
N SER A 178 14.07 3.18 -17.55
CA SER A 178 15.08 4.24 -17.64
C SER A 178 15.70 4.66 -16.32
N GLY A 179 15.28 4.08 -15.19
CA GLY A 179 15.86 4.37 -13.88
C GLY A 179 15.33 5.63 -13.19
N HIS A 180 14.51 6.43 -13.88
CA HIS A 180 13.82 7.60 -13.34
C HIS A 180 12.59 7.97 -14.19
N ALA A 181 11.75 8.88 -13.68
CA ALA A 181 10.55 9.35 -14.38
C ALA A 181 10.61 10.84 -14.83
N GLY A 182 11.80 11.46 -14.78
CA GLY A 182 11.97 12.88 -15.17
C GLY A 182 11.08 13.87 -14.38
N GLY A 183 10.70 13.55 -13.15
CA GLY A 183 9.82 14.36 -12.31
C GLY A 183 8.32 14.12 -12.52
N VAL A 184 7.91 13.20 -13.40
CA VAL A 184 6.51 12.77 -13.51
C VAL A 184 6.12 12.02 -12.24
N LEU A 185 5.00 12.43 -11.62
CA LEU A 185 4.47 11.81 -10.39
C LEU A 185 2.98 11.45 -10.48
N THR A 186 2.20 12.20 -11.26
CA THR A 186 0.72 12.08 -11.32
C THR A 186 0.21 11.42 -12.61
N GLY A 187 1.11 10.89 -13.43
CA GLY A 187 0.83 10.45 -14.80
C GLY A 187 1.34 11.45 -15.85
N ILE A 188 1.49 10.99 -17.08
CA ILE A 188 1.93 11.76 -18.25
C ILE A 188 0.71 12.52 -18.80
N SER A 189 0.12 13.44 -18.04
CA SER A 189 -1.05 14.21 -18.47
C SER A 189 -0.71 15.45 -19.33
N ASP A 190 0.58 15.71 -19.58
CA ASP A 190 1.00 16.72 -20.55
C ASP A 190 0.68 16.22 -21.97
N SER A 191 -0.22 16.94 -22.65
CA SER A 191 -0.57 16.77 -24.08
C SER A 191 0.63 16.71 -25.06
N ARG A 192 1.84 17.00 -24.59
CA ARG A 192 3.10 16.91 -25.36
C ARG A 192 3.82 15.55 -25.21
N LEU A 193 3.55 14.78 -24.16
CA LEU A 193 4.17 13.47 -23.94
C LEU A 193 3.22 12.30 -24.19
N TYR A 194 1.90 12.53 -24.05
CA TYR A 194 0.89 11.53 -24.43
C TYR A 194 0.84 11.39 -25.95
N ASN A 195 1.49 10.33 -26.43
CA ASN A 195 1.77 10.05 -27.83
C ASN A 195 0.55 9.52 -28.61
N VAL A 196 -0.68 9.74 -28.15
CA VAL A 196 -1.89 9.14 -28.75
C VAL A 196 -2.75 10.22 -29.40
N HIS A 197 -2.83 10.23 -30.74
CA HIS A 197 -3.56 11.26 -31.49
C HIS A 197 -5.07 11.03 -31.59
N ASN A 198 -5.52 9.77 -31.58
CA ASN A 198 -6.89 9.36 -31.88
C ASN A 198 -7.56 8.52 -30.77
N GLY A 199 -6.97 8.52 -29.57
CA GLY A 199 -7.42 7.70 -28.43
C GLY A 199 -7.10 6.20 -28.57
N ILE A 200 -6.29 5.79 -29.55
CA ILE A 200 -5.84 4.40 -29.71
C ILE A 200 -4.49 4.21 -29.00
N TYR A 201 -4.52 3.44 -27.92
CA TYR A 201 -3.34 3.09 -27.13
C TYR A 201 -2.68 1.84 -27.71
N ASN A 202 -1.75 2.06 -28.65
CA ASN A 202 -0.90 1.01 -29.21
C ASN A 202 0.45 1.56 -29.65
N ALA A 203 1.38 0.66 -29.98
CA ALA A 203 2.72 1.04 -30.41
C ALA A 203 2.87 1.36 -31.90
N ASP A 204 1.78 1.27 -32.68
CA ASP A 204 1.86 1.58 -34.10
C ASP A 204 2.11 3.07 -34.28
N ILE A 205 3.30 3.36 -34.83
CA ILE A 205 3.78 4.71 -35.01
C ILE A 205 2.78 5.57 -35.75
N VAL A 206 1.94 5.03 -36.65
CA VAL A 206 0.96 5.81 -37.42
C VAL A 206 -0.01 6.59 -36.54
N ASN A 207 -0.31 6.10 -35.33
CA ASN A 207 -1.23 6.72 -34.37
C ASN A 207 -0.55 7.76 -33.46
N ASP A 208 0.78 7.94 -33.58
CA ASP A 208 1.53 8.94 -32.83
C ASP A 208 1.05 10.35 -33.09
N HIS A 209 1.03 11.17 -32.03
CA HIS A 209 0.86 12.62 -32.18
C HIS A 209 2.10 13.22 -32.90
N PRO A 210 1.98 13.75 -34.13
CA PRO A 210 3.16 14.15 -34.93
C PRO A 210 4.01 15.25 -34.32
N SER A 211 3.40 16.13 -33.49
CA SER A 211 4.10 17.25 -32.85
C SER A 211 4.56 16.96 -31.41
N ALA A 212 4.31 15.76 -30.87
CA ALA A 212 4.78 15.43 -29.52
C ALA A 212 6.32 15.35 -29.56
N PRO A 213 7.08 16.03 -28.68
CA PRO A 213 8.56 15.97 -28.67
C PRO A 213 9.15 14.61 -28.29
N GLY A 214 8.43 13.81 -27.50
CA GLY A 214 8.94 12.58 -26.90
C GLY A 214 9.86 12.83 -25.70
N ILE A 215 10.11 11.79 -24.93
CA ILE A 215 11.00 11.81 -23.77
C ILE A 215 12.45 11.92 -24.25
N ALA A 216 13.17 12.94 -23.77
CA ALA A 216 14.48 13.32 -24.31
C ALA A 216 15.65 12.55 -23.68
N TRP A 217 15.50 12.02 -22.45
CA TRP A 217 16.51 11.15 -21.85
C TRP A 217 16.41 9.73 -22.41
N SER A 218 17.47 8.94 -22.27
CA SER A 218 17.55 7.59 -22.82
C SER A 218 16.92 6.53 -21.91
N SER A 219 16.24 5.56 -22.53
CA SER A 219 15.88 4.28 -21.93
C SER A 219 17.07 3.31 -21.86
N TYR A 220 16.94 2.23 -21.09
CA TYR A 220 17.94 1.16 -21.02
C TYR A 220 17.96 0.29 -22.29
N ALA A 221 16.84 0.23 -23.04
CA ALA A 221 16.81 -0.43 -24.34
C ALA A 221 17.73 0.24 -25.37
N GLU A 222 17.87 1.58 -25.33
CA GLU A 222 18.87 2.29 -26.13
C GLU A 222 20.30 1.92 -25.74
N GLN A 223 20.55 1.68 -24.45
CA GLN A 223 21.86 1.24 -23.96
C GLN A 223 22.18 -0.18 -24.45
N LEU A 224 21.21 -1.11 -24.40
CA LEU A 224 21.36 -2.44 -25.00
C LEU A 224 21.61 -2.37 -26.51
N GLN A 225 20.87 -1.51 -27.23
CA GLN A 225 21.06 -1.29 -28.66
C GLN A 225 22.47 -0.81 -28.99
N ALA A 226 23.01 0.14 -28.20
CA ALA A 226 24.36 0.67 -28.38
C ALA A 226 25.45 -0.38 -28.10
N LEU A 227 25.20 -1.30 -27.16
CA LEU A 227 26.11 -2.39 -26.82
C LEU A 227 26.01 -3.59 -27.77
N GLY A 228 25.09 -3.58 -28.74
CA GLY A 228 24.86 -4.71 -29.65
C GLY A 228 24.20 -5.91 -28.99
N VAL A 229 23.57 -5.74 -27.82
CA VAL A 229 22.82 -6.79 -27.13
C VAL A 229 21.43 -6.88 -27.76
N SER A 230 20.99 -8.08 -28.14
CA SER A 230 19.69 -8.25 -28.80
C SER A 230 18.54 -8.03 -27.81
N TRP A 231 17.56 -7.22 -28.21
CA TRP A 231 16.35 -6.99 -27.43
C TRP A 231 15.09 -6.87 -28.31
N LYS A 232 13.92 -7.09 -27.72
CA LYS A 232 12.61 -6.94 -28.39
C LYS A 232 11.49 -6.71 -27.37
N VAL A 233 10.48 -5.95 -27.79
CA VAL A 233 9.17 -5.89 -27.15
C VAL A 233 8.20 -6.80 -27.91
N TYR A 234 7.53 -7.69 -27.20
CA TYR A 234 6.44 -8.50 -27.75
C TYR A 234 5.10 -7.88 -27.35
N GLN A 235 4.27 -7.56 -28.34
CA GLN A 235 2.99 -6.88 -28.16
C GLN A 235 2.04 -7.14 -29.33
N GLU A 236 0.74 -6.99 -29.09
CA GLU A 236 -0.28 -6.96 -30.14
C GLU A 236 -0.71 -5.53 -30.47
N TRP A 237 -1.61 -5.39 -31.45
CA TRP A 237 -2.31 -4.13 -31.71
C TRP A 237 -3.00 -3.59 -30.45
N ASP A 238 -3.58 -4.47 -29.64
CA ASP A 238 -4.00 -4.13 -28.28
C ASP A 238 -2.83 -4.39 -27.33
N ASN A 239 -2.32 -3.34 -26.70
CA ASN A 239 -1.28 -3.42 -25.69
C ASN A 239 -1.58 -2.54 -24.45
N TYR A 240 -2.83 -2.08 -24.30
CA TYR A 240 -3.30 -1.18 -23.24
C TYR A 240 -2.58 0.18 -23.09
N GLY A 241 -1.55 0.47 -23.90
CA GLY A 241 -0.64 1.60 -23.68
C GLY A 241 0.58 1.28 -22.82
N ASP A 242 0.80 0.00 -22.48
CA ASP A 242 1.82 -0.49 -21.55
C ASP A 242 3.24 -0.54 -22.13
N ASN A 243 3.38 -0.36 -23.44
CA ASN A 243 4.70 -0.22 -24.06
C ASN A 243 5.22 1.21 -23.93
N TYR A 244 5.97 1.47 -22.87
CA TYR A 244 6.49 2.81 -22.59
C TYR A 244 7.69 3.24 -23.45
N LEU A 245 8.36 2.31 -24.13
CA LEU A 245 9.47 2.67 -25.03
C LEU A 245 8.98 3.60 -26.16
N GLN A 246 7.72 3.48 -26.57
CA GLN A 246 7.15 4.34 -27.61
C GLN A 246 7.16 5.84 -27.28
N TYR A 247 7.21 6.21 -25.98
CA TYR A 247 7.20 7.61 -25.56
C TYR A 247 8.59 8.26 -25.66
N PHE A 248 9.66 7.47 -25.75
CA PHE A 248 11.04 7.94 -25.87
C PHE A 248 11.34 8.45 -27.27
N GLN A 249 12.10 9.55 -27.36
CA GLN A 249 12.37 10.23 -28.63
C GLN A 249 12.98 9.30 -29.68
N ARG A 250 13.93 8.43 -29.30
CA ARG A 250 14.61 7.49 -30.21
C ARG A 250 13.70 6.43 -30.82
N PHE A 251 12.52 6.21 -30.26
CA PHE A 251 11.51 5.27 -30.78
C PHE A 251 10.49 5.97 -31.68
N ARG A 252 10.66 7.26 -31.92
CA ARG A 252 9.71 8.07 -32.70
C ARG A 252 10.36 8.69 -33.91
N VAL A 253 11.56 9.24 -33.72
CA VAL A 253 12.31 9.92 -34.78
C VAL A 253 13.75 9.45 -34.86
N ASP A 254 14.33 9.54 -36.06
CA ASP A 254 15.74 9.33 -36.31
C ASP A 254 16.59 10.53 -35.83
N ALA A 255 17.90 10.45 -36.04
CA ALA A 255 18.83 11.51 -35.63
C ALA A 255 18.58 12.85 -36.34
N GLN A 256 17.87 12.86 -37.46
CA GLN A 256 17.48 14.07 -38.21
C GLN A 256 16.08 14.56 -37.84
N GLY A 257 15.42 13.94 -36.85
CA GLY A 257 14.07 14.31 -36.43
C GLY A 257 12.96 13.78 -37.35
N ARG A 258 13.27 12.88 -38.29
CA ARG A 258 12.27 12.29 -39.19
C ARG A 258 11.65 11.06 -38.54
N ARG A 259 10.34 10.85 -38.72
CA ARG A 259 9.63 9.69 -38.18
C ARG A 259 10.32 8.38 -38.57
N LEU A 260 10.44 7.44 -37.63
CA LEU A 260 11.06 6.15 -37.90
C LEU A 260 10.31 5.39 -39.00
N THR A 261 11.08 4.71 -39.86
CA THR A 261 10.55 3.72 -40.81
C THR A 261 10.59 2.32 -40.20
N PRO A 262 9.85 1.35 -40.76
CA PRO A 262 9.96 -0.06 -40.38
C PRO A 262 11.35 -0.66 -40.49
N ASP A 263 12.28 -0.02 -41.21
CA ASP A 263 13.68 -0.44 -41.31
C ASP A 263 14.56 0.02 -40.13
N SER A 264 14.04 0.87 -39.25
CA SER A 264 14.74 1.27 -38.03
C SER A 264 14.81 0.10 -37.03
N PRO A 265 15.98 -0.17 -36.40
CA PRO A 265 16.06 -1.16 -35.33
C PRO A 265 15.14 -0.81 -34.15
N TYR A 266 15.05 0.46 -33.76
CA TYR A 266 14.15 0.92 -32.70
C TYR A 266 12.67 0.69 -33.04
N TYR A 267 12.30 0.81 -34.32
CA TYR A 267 10.95 0.45 -34.76
C TYR A 267 10.74 -1.07 -34.70
N ARG A 268 11.61 -1.85 -35.37
CA ARG A 268 11.47 -3.31 -35.45
C ARG A 268 11.43 -3.99 -34.08
N GLN A 269 12.25 -3.53 -33.15
CA GLN A 269 12.42 -4.16 -31.85
C GLN A 269 11.48 -3.57 -30.80
N GLY A 270 11.22 -2.26 -30.83
CA GLY A 270 10.44 -1.59 -29.80
C GLY A 270 8.98 -1.31 -30.14
N ARG A 271 8.60 -1.35 -31.42
CA ARG A 271 7.29 -0.84 -31.89
C ARG A 271 6.52 -1.76 -32.81
N ALA A 272 7.19 -2.72 -33.45
CA ALA A 272 6.52 -3.68 -34.30
C ALA A 272 5.42 -4.41 -33.53
N LEU A 273 4.30 -4.64 -34.20
CA LEU A 273 3.20 -5.46 -33.70
C LEU A 273 3.45 -6.92 -34.09
N ALA A 274 2.97 -7.85 -33.27
CA ALA A 274 3.04 -9.27 -33.57
C ALA A 274 2.41 -9.58 -34.95
N PRO A 275 3.05 -10.41 -35.80
CA PRO A 275 2.53 -10.73 -37.12
C PRO A 275 1.09 -11.24 -37.08
N GLY A 276 0.22 -10.65 -37.91
CA GLY A 276 -1.21 -10.99 -37.97
C GLY A 276 -2.09 -10.24 -36.98
N SER A 277 -1.51 -9.53 -36.00
CA SER A 277 -2.27 -8.62 -35.14
C SER A 277 -2.64 -7.34 -35.88
N THR A 278 -3.92 -6.94 -35.83
CA THR A 278 -4.47 -5.80 -36.56
C THR A 278 -5.57 -5.12 -35.76
N ALA A 279 -5.93 -3.88 -36.13
CA ALA A 279 -7.07 -3.19 -35.54
C ALA A 279 -8.39 -3.99 -35.61
N ALA A 280 -8.58 -4.77 -36.68
CA ALA A 280 -9.82 -5.52 -36.90
C ALA A 280 -9.97 -6.73 -35.97
N ASN A 281 -8.86 -7.32 -35.50
CA ASN A 281 -8.87 -8.49 -34.61
C ASN A 281 -8.40 -8.19 -33.18
N ALA A 282 -8.09 -6.93 -32.86
CA ALA A 282 -7.78 -6.49 -31.52
C ALA A 282 -8.95 -6.66 -30.53
N PRO A 283 -10.22 -6.30 -30.88
CA PRO A 283 -11.33 -6.49 -29.94
C PRO A 283 -11.56 -7.96 -29.60
N GLY A 284 -11.35 -8.33 -28.33
CA GLY A 284 -11.48 -9.71 -27.87
C GLY A 284 -10.34 -10.62 -28.33
N THR A 285 -9.17 -10.04 -28.62
CA THR A 285 -7.94 -10.83 -28.79
C THR A 285 -7.72 -11.71 -27.56
N SER A 286 -7.19 -12.91 -27.79
CA SER A 286 -6.74 -13.78 -26.70
C SER A 286 -5.26 -13.59 -26.38
N GLY A 287 -4.59 -12.57 -26.92
CA GLY A 287 -3.13 -12.45 -26.84
C GLY A 287 -2.38 -13.52 -27.65
N GLN A 288 -3.06 -14.20 -28.58
CA GLN A 288 -2.52 -15.32 -29.34
C GLN A 288 -1.44 -14.90 -30.34
N TRP A 289 -1.54 -13.73 -30.97
CA TRP A 289 -0.55 -13.24 -31.93
C TRP A 289 0.78 -12.96 -31.25
N LEU A 290 0.75 -12.33 -30.08
CA LEU A 290 1.95 -12.11 -29.27
C LEU A 290 2.61 -13.43 -28.87
N ILE A 291 1.81 -14.37 -28.33
CA ILE A 291 2.32 -15.68 -27.93
C ILE A 291 2.89 -16.45 -29.13
N ASP A 292 2.29 -16.34 -30.31
CA ASP A 292 2.80 -16.98 -31.53
C ASP A 292 4.09 -16.35 -32.05
N ASP A 293 4.22 -15.02 -31.99
CA ASP A 293 5.47 -14.33 -32.32
C ASP A 293 6.60 -14.74 -31.36
N PHE A 294 6.31 -14.77 -30.05
CA PHE A 294 7.24 -15.25 -29.03
C PHE A 294 7.65 -16.71 -29.26
N ARG A 295 6.68 -17.59 -29.56
CA ARG A 295 6.94 -19.00 -29.92
C ARG A 295 7.73 -19.13 -31.22
N ALA A 296 7.51 -18.27 -32.20
CA ALA A 296 8.25 -18.31 -33.47
C ALA A 296 9.74 -18.03 -33.25
N ASP A 297 10.07 -17.05 -32.40
CA ASP A 297 11.46 -16.77 -32.03
C ASP A 297 12.08 -17.90 -31.20
N LEU A 298 11.31 -18.51 -30.28
CA LEU A 298 11.74 -19.70 -29.54
C LEU A 298 12.07 -20.89 -30.46
N ARG A 299 11.15 -21.25 -31.37
CA ARG A 299 11.35 -22.37 -32.32
C ARG A 299 12.54 -22.14 -33.25
N ALA A 300 12.78 -20.90 -33.62
CA ALA A 300 13.88 -20.54 -34.50
C ALA A 300 15.22 -20.35 -33.78
N GLY A 301 15.27 -20.49 -32.44
CA GLY A 301 16.48 -20.22 -31.66
C GLY A 301 16.90 -18.74 -31.70
N ARG A 302 15.95 -17.82 -31.86
CA ARG A 302 16.17 -16.37 -31.99
C ARG A 302 15.55 -15.54 -30.87
N LEU A 303 15.17 -16.16 -29.74
CA LEU A 303 14.74 -15.39 -28.57
C LEU A 303 15.81 -14.34 -28.24
N PRO A 304 15.47 -13.04 -28.14
CA PRO A 304 16.43 -12.00 -27.80
C PRO A 304 17.05 -12.21 -26.43
N ALA A 305 18.21 -11.62 -26.20
CA ALA A 305 18.86 -11.69 -24.90
C ALA A 305 18.05 -10.94 -23.82
N VAL A 306 17.35 -9.86 -24.19
CA VAL A 306 16.39 -9.16 -23.33
C VAL A 306 15.03 -9.03 -24.02
N SER A 307 13.96 -9.49 -23.37
CA SER A 307 12.60 -9.41 -23.91
C SER A 307 11.66 -8.70 -22.94
N TRP A 308 10.88 -7.75 -23.43
CA TRP A 308 9.76 -7.16 -22.68
C TRP A 308 8.44 -7.66 -23.26
N ILE A 309 7.51 -8.06 -22.40
CA ILE A 309 6.17 -8.50 -22.79
C ILE A 309 5.16 -7.42 -22.39
N CYS A 310 4.40 -6.92 -23.37
CA CYS A 310 3.27 -6.02 -23.15
C CYS A 310 1.97 -6.78 -23.39
N ALA A 311 1.27 -7.14 -22.31
CA ALA A 311 0.03 -7.89 -22.39
C ALA A 311 -1.09 -7.06 -23.07
N PRO A 312 -2.01 -7.68 -23.82
CA PRO A 312 -3.23 -7.01 -24.26
C PRO A 312 -4.10 -6.64 -23.06
N THR A 313 -5.02 -5.69 -23.25
CA THR A 313 -5.89 -5.14 -22.18
C THR A 313 -6.51 -6.23 -21.31
N GLU A 314 -7.21 -7.23 -21.87
CA GLU A 314 -7.88 -8.30 -21.09
C GLU A 314 -6.93 -9.06 -20.14
N TYR A 315 -5.62 -9.06 -20.41
CA TYR A 315 -4.61 -9.85 -19.72
C TYR A 315 -3.58 -9.02 -18.97
N CYS A 316 -3.67 -7.67 -18.98
CA CYS A 316 -2.77 -6.78 -18.26
C CYS A 316 -3.17 -6.59 -16.78
N GLU A 317 -4.32 -7.14 -16.36
CA GLU A 317 -4.89 -7.04 -15.01
C GLU A 317 -5.33 -5.63 -14.54
N HIS A 318 -5.18 -4.59 -15.36
CA HIS A 318 -5.72 -3.28 -15.00
C HIS A 318 -7.26 -3.38 -14.89
N PRO A 319 -7.88 -2.89 -13.80
CA PRO A 319 -9.33 -2.90 -13.68
C PRO A 319 -10.03 -2.20 -14.86
N ALA A 320 -11.11 -2.74 -15.40
CA ALA A 320 -11.94 -3.81 -14.88
C ALA A 320 -11.54 -5.23 -15.36
N GLU A 321 -10.29 -5.45 -15.73
CA GLU A 321 -9.77 -6.77 -16.12
C GLU A 321 -9.35 -7.60 -14.92
N THR A 322 -9.37 -8.93 -15.05
CA THR A 322 -9.35 -9.83 -13.90
C THR A 322 -7.97 -10.44 -13.64
N PRO A 323 -7.57 -10.63 -12.36
CA PRO A 323 -6.38 -11.38 -11.97
C PRO A 323 -6.24 -12.74 -12.69
N ASN A 324 -7.35 -13.50 -12.79
CA ASN A 324 -7.33 -14.83 -13.41
C ASN A 324 -7.00 -14.79 -14.91
N ALA A 325 -7.30 -13.69 -15.61
CA ALA A 325 -6.90 -13.52 -17.00
C ALA A 325 -5.37 -13.36 -17.09
N GLY A 326 -4.78 -12.53 -16.23
CA GLY A 326 -3.32 -12.43 -16.12
C GLY A 326 -2.66 -13.76 -15.76
N GLU A 327 -3.24 -14.55 -14.84
CA GLU A 327 -2.75 -15.91 -14.53
C GLU A 327 -2.72 -16.79 -15.78
N HIS A 328 -3.80 -16.75 -16.57
CA HIS A 328 -3.91 -17.52 -17.81
C HIS A 328 -2.87 -17.10 -18.86
N PHE A 329 -2.63 -15.80 -19.01
CA PHE A 329 -1.63 -15.27 -19.94
C PHE A 329 -0.21 -15.64 -19.52
N THR A 330 0.12 -15.44 -18.24
CA THR A 330 1.40 -15.84 -17.64
C THR A 330 1.65 -17.33 -17.83
N ALA A 331 0.64 -18.17 -17.63
CA ALA A 331 0.75 -19.61 -17.84
C ALA A 331 1.06 -19.98 -19.30
N ARG A 332 0.49 -19.27 -20.27
CA ARG A 332 0.76 -19.49 -21.70
C ARG A 332 2.17 -19.07 -22.10
N LEU A 333 2.69 -17.98 -21.53
CA LEU A 333 4.10 -17.58 -21.69
C LEU A 333 5.06 -18.62 -21.11
N LEU A 334 4.81 -19.07 -19.88
CA LEU A 334 5.62 -20.10 -19.24
C LEU A 334 5.54 -21.42 -20.00
N ALA A 335 4.37 -21.80 -20.52
CA ALA A 335 4.20 -22.96 -21.36
C ALA A 335 5.04 -22.87 -22.65
N ALA A 336 5.02 -21.71 -23.33
CA ALA A 336 5.83 -21.49 -24.52
C ALA A 336 7.34 -21.66 -24.24
N LEU A 337 7.83 -21.15 -23.11
CA LEU A 337 9.21 -21.38 -22.66
C LEU A 337 9.48 -22.86 -22.36
N ALA A 338 8.63 -23.50 -21.56
CA ALA A 338 8.79 -24.89 -21.15
C ALA A 338 8.69 -25.90 -22.32
N GLU A 339 8.00 -25.55 -23.41
CA GLU A 339 8.01 -26.30 -24.68
C GLU A 339 9.39 -26.33 -25.36
N HIS A 340 10.31 -25.43 -24.98
CA HIS A 340 11.65 -25.27 -25.54
C HIS A 340 12.72 -25.40 -24.44
N PRO A 341 12.99 -26.62 -23.93
CA PRO A 341 13.78 -26.85 -22.72
C PRO A 341 15.20 -26.28 -22.79
N ASP A 342 15.88 -26.34 -23.94
CA ASP A 342 17.24 -25.80 -24.11
C ASP A 342 17.31 -24.27 -23.97
N THR A 343 16.23 -23.57 -24.35
CA THR A 343 16.13 -22.13 -24.16
C THR A 343 15.73 -21.82 -22.73
N TRP A 344 14.68 -22.48 -22.21
CA TRP A 344 14.20 -22.29 -20.85
C TRP A 344 15.28 -22.57 -19.78
N ALA A 345 16.12 -23.59 -19.99
CA ALA A 345 17.29 -23.90 -19.16
C ALA A 345 18.22 -22.69 -18.96
N ARG A 346 18.15 -21.69 -19.86
CA ARG A 346 18.98 -20.48 -19.89
C ARG A 346 18.21 -19.18 -19.67
N THR A 347 16.94 -19.25 -19.24
CA THR A 347 16.05 -18.09 -19.16
C THR A 347 15.74 -17.69 -17.71
N VAL A 348 15.70 -16.38 -17.46
CA VAL A 348 15.10 -15.77 -16.28
C VAL A 348 13.87 -14.99 -16.72
N LEU A 349 12.68 -15.35 -16.21
CA LEU A 349 11.44 -14.58 -16.39
C LEU A 349 11.11 -13.85 -15.08
N VAL A 350 11.09 -12.52 -15.12
CA VAL A 350 10.65 -11.67 -14.01
C VAL A 350 9.20 -11.26 -14.26
N LEU A 351 8.29 -11.75 -13.41
CA LEU A 351 6.91 -11.28 -13.33
C LEU A 351 6.84 -10.24 -12.21
N SER A 352 6.45 -9.01 -12.53
CA SER A 352 6.30 -7.91 -11.56
C SER A 352 5.00 -7.16 -11.81
N TYR A 353 4.64 -6.25 -10.91
CA TYR A 353 3.56 -5.29 -11.08
C TYR A 353 4.12 -3.87 -11.04
N ASP A 354 3.45 -2.93 -11.69
CA ASP A 354 3.88 -1.53 -11.80
C ASP A 354 3.54 -0.69 -10.54
N GLU A 355 2.34 -0.83 -9.99
CA GLU A 355 1.91 -0.17 -8.76
C GLU A 355 0.81 -0.97 -8.05
N ASN A 356 0.20 -0.41 -7.00
CA ASN A 356 -0.65 -1.14 -6.06
C ASN A 356 -2.16 -0.99 -6.26
N ASP A 357 -2.61 -0.24 -7.26
CA ASP A 357 -4.00 0.14 -7.55
C ASP A 357 -4.71 0.77 -6.35
N GLY A 358 -3.95 1.30 -5.38
CA GLY A 358 -4.48 1.79 -4.12
C GLY A 358 -4.88 0.69 -3.11
N PHE A 359 -4.64 -0.60 -3.39
CA PHE A 359 -4.81 -1.68 -2.42
C PHE A 359 -3.78 -1.60 -1.30
N PHE A 360 -4.24 -1.94 -0.09
CA PHE A 360 -3.47 -1.90 1.15
C PHE A 360 -2.23 -2.78 1.08
N ASP A 361 -1.12 -2.26 1.62
CA ASP A 361 0.04 -3.05 2.02
C ASP A 361 0.50 -2.60 3.40
N HIS A 362 0.81 -3.54 4.28
CA HIS A 362 1.09 -3.26 5.68
C HIS A 362 2.49 -2.72 5.96
N ARG A 363 3.43 -2.80 4.99
CA ARG A 363 4.84 -2.42 5.17
C ARG A 363 5.09 -1.01 4.65
N PRO A 364 5.44 -0.06 5.53
CA PRO A 364 5.95 1.23 5.08
C PRO A 364 7.25 1.04 4.27
N PRO A 365 7.38 1.71 3.11
CA PRO A 365 8.61 1.68 2.33
C PRO A 365 9.72 2.50 3.00
N PRO A 366 10.99 2.08 2.87
CA PRO A 366 12.11 2.97 3.12
C PRO A 366 12.09 4.15 2.13
N MET A 367 12.41 5.34 2.63
CA MET A 367 12.47 6.56 1.85
C MET A 367 13.77 7.32 2.15
N ALA A 368 14.21 8.15 1.21
CA ALA A 368 15.28 9.09 1.46
C ALA A 368 14.81 10.17 2.44
N PRO A 369 15.60 10.55 3.47
CA PRO A 369 15.18 11.59 4.41
C PRO A 369 15.01 12.94 3.70
N ARG A 370 13.90 13.61 3.99
CA ARG A 370 13.59 14.95 3.45
C ARG A 370 14.69 15.94 3.80
N ASP A 371 15.06 15.97 5.07
CA ASP A 371 16.05 16.88 5.64
C ASP A 371 16.62 16.30 6.93
N ALA A 372 17.48 17.08 7.58
CA ALA A 372 18.13 16.69 8.82
C ALA A 372 17.20 16.62 10.05
N ALA A 373 15.95 17.07 9.97
CA ALA A 373 14.97 16.85 11.04
C ALA A 373 14.21 15.53 10.86
N GLN A 374 14.28 14.90 9.68
CA GLN A 374 13.57 13.67 9.32
C GLN A 374 14.52 12.47 9.06
N GLY A 375 15.77 12.56 9.51
CA GLY A 375 16.75 11.47 9.50
C GLY A 375 18.05 11.78 8.76
N ARG A 376 18.83 10.76 8.42
CA ARG A 376 20.20 10.89 7.86
C ARG A 376 20.50 9.84 6.81
N SER A 377 21.36 10.18 5.85
CA SER A 377 21.75 9.27 4.77
C SER A 377 23.26 9.33 4.53
N SER A 378 23.90 8.17 4.39
CA SER A 378 25.27 8.05 3.86
C SER A 378 25.38 8.43 2.38
N TYR A 379 24.23 8.58 1.68
CA TYR A 379 24.15 8.80 0.25
C TYR A 379 23.44 10.11 -0.09
N PRO A 380 23.80 10.78 -1.19
CA PRO A 380 23.04 11.92 -1.69
C PRO A 380 21.59 11.53 -2.04
N ASN A 381 20.62 12.32 -1.58
CA ASN A 381 19.19 12.11 -1.85
C ASN A 381 18.73 12.82 -3.14
N SER A 382 19.66 13.22 -4.02
CA SER A 382 19.36 13.88 -5.29
C SER A 382 18.53 12.95 -6.18
N GLY A 383 17.34 13.41 -6.60
CA GLY A 383 16.41 12.62 -7.41
C GLY A 383 15.41 11.78 -6.62
N GLU A 384 15.45 11.80 -5.27
CA GLU A 384 14.48 11.10 -4.40
C GLU A 384 13.41 12.01 -3.80
N LEU A 385 13.54 13.32 -4.01
CA LEU A 385 12.59 14.31 -3.54
C LEU A 385 12.01 15.06 -4.74
N ASP A 386 10.72 15.37 -4.68
CA ASP A 386 10.07 16.24 -5.65
C ASP A 386 10.50 17.73 -5.45
N PRO A 387 10.07 18.66 -6.33
CA PRO A 387 10.37 20.08 -6.16
C PRO A 387 9.85 20.70 -4.85
N GLY A 388 8.80 20.13 -4.26
CA GLY A 388 8.25 20.50 -2.94
C GLY A 388 8.99 19.86 -1.76
N ARG A 389 10.07 19.12 -2.03
CA ARG A 389 10.86 18.36 -1.07
C ARG A 389 10.08 17.22 -0.42
N GLU A 390 9.08 16.67 -1.09
CA GLU A 390 8.36 15.47 -0.66
C GLU A 390 9.10 14.22 -1.18
N PRO A 391 9.36 13.21 -0.34
CA PRO A 391 9.92 11.94 -0.80
C PRO A 391 9.00 11.28 -1.82
N ILE A 392 9.55 10.95 -3.00
CA ILE A 392 8.77 10.37 -4.12
C ILE A 392 8.47 8.89 -3.92
N GLY A 393 9.31 8.21 -3.15
CA GLY A 393 9.23 6.77 -2.96
C GLY A 393 10.28 6.26 -1.95
N LEU A 394 10.37 4.94 -1.75
CA LEU A 394 9.62 3.94 -2.51
C LEU A 394 8.12 3.96 -2.18
N GLY A 395 7.29 3.33 -3.02
CA GLY A 395 5.86 3.18 -2.78
C GLY A 395 5.50 1.87 -2.07
N PRO A 396 4.21 1.51 -1.96
CA PRO A 396 3.78 0.23 -1.41
C PRO A 396 4.43 -0.97 -2.10
N ARG A 397 4.49 -2.11 -1.41
CA ARG A 397 4.97 -3.35 -2.02
C ARG A 397 4.01 -3.80 -3.12
N VAL A 398 4.58 -4.34 -4.19
CA VAL A 398 3.86 -4.93 -5.32
C VAL A 398 4.38 -6.36 -5.54
N PRO A 399 3.57 -7.29 -6.07
CA PRO A 399 4.03 -8.64 -6.30
C PRO A 399 5.22 -8.70 -7.27
N ALA A 400 6.20 -9.54 -6.95
CA ALA A 400 7.28 -9.89 -7.86
C ALA A 400 7.71 -11.35 -7.67
N LEU A 401 7.76 -12.09 -8.78
CA LEU A 401 8.20 -13.48 -8.85
C LEU A 401 9.33 -13.60 -9.87
N VAL A 402 10.40 -14.31 -9.50
CA VAL A 402 11.48 -14.64 -10.43
C VAL A 402 11.34 -16.11 -10.81
N LEU A 403 10.91 -16.39 -12.04
CA LEU A 403 10.65 -17.71 -12.57
C LEU A 403 11.84 -18.14 -13.44
N SER A 404 12.55 -19.17 -13.01
CA SER A 404 13.76 -19.61 -13.69
C SER A 404 14.20 -20.99 -13.21
N PRO A 405 14.92 -21.77 -14.03
CA PRO A 405 15.57 -22.97 -13.54
C PRO A 405 16.52 -22.72 -12.35
N TRP A 406 17.05 -21.51 -12.18
CA TRP A 406 17.90 -21.15 -11.03
C TRP A 406 17.12 -20.62 -9.82
N SER A 407 15.81 -20.40 -9.90
CA SER A 407 15.02 -19.85 -8.79
C SER A 407 14.06 -20.88 -8.17
N LYS A 408 14.22 -22.17 -8.49
CA LYS A 408 13.37 -23.26 -7.98
C LYS A 408 13.46 -23.39 -6.45
N GLY A 409 12.43 -24.01 -5.88
CA GLY A 409 12.41 -24.43 -4.48
C GLY A 409 11.43 -23.65 -3.59
N GLY A 410 10.58 -22.81 -4.19
CA GLY A 410 9.60 -22.03 -3.44
C GLY A 410 10.26 -21.05 -2.46
N ARG A 411 11.32 -20.36 -2.91
CA ARG A 411 12.13 -19.51 -2.04
C ARG A 411 11.44 -18.18 -1.77
N VAL A 412 11.70 -17.55 -0.62
CA VAL A 412 11.38 -16.13 -0.39
C VAL A 412 12.65 -15.29 -0.44
N ASN A 413 12.58 -14.12 -1.04
CA ASN A 413 13.63 -13.11 -1.00
C ASN A 413 13.11 -11.84 -0.33
N SER A 414 13.79 -11.43 0.75
CA SER A 414 13.46 -10.25 1.55
C SER A 414 14.52 -9.13 1.44
N GLU A 415 15.32 -9.14 0.37
CA GLU A 415 16.12 -7.98 -0.02
C GLU A 415 15.21 -6.87 -0.57
N LEU A 416 15.50 -5.62 -0.21
CA LEU A 416 14.73 -4.48 -0.69
C LEU A 416 14.94 -4.29 -2.19
N PHE A 417 13.86 -4.32 -2.97
CA PHE A 417 13.91 -4.06 -4.41
C PHE A 417 12.90 -2.99 -4.82
N ASP A 418 13.15 -2.38 -5.98
CA ASP A 418 12.16 -1.59 -6.71
C ASP A 418 12.27 -1.81 -8.22
N HIS A 419 11.55 -1.05 -9.06
CA HIS A 419 11.62 -1.25 -10.51
C HIS A 419 13.01 -1.05 -11.11
N THR A 420 13.87 -0.25 -10.47
CA THR A 420 15.25 -0.08 -10.95
C THR A 420 16.10 -1.34 -10.75
N SER A 421 15.70 -2.23 -9.85
CA SER A 421 16.34 -3.53 -9.67
C SER A 421 16.28 -4.41 -10.94
N GLN A 422 15.31 -4.19 -11.83
CA GLN A 422 15.25 -4.87 -13.14
C GLN A 422 16.39 -4.44 -14.07
N ILE A 423 16.66 -3.14 -14.14
CA ILE A 423 17.81 -2.59 -14.89
C ILE A 423 19.11 -3.08 -14.27
N ARG A 424 19.19 -3.11 -12.94
CA ARG A 424 20.40 -3.58 -12.25
C ARG A 424 20.69 -5.06 -12.46
N LEU A 425 19.66 -5.90 -12.57
CA LEU A 425 19.84 -7.29 -13.01
C LEU A 425 20.53 -7.35 -14.38
N LEU A 426 20.11 -6.50 -15.32
CA LEU A 426 20.76 -6.41 -16.63
C LEU A 426 22.20 -5.89 -16.50
N GLU A 427 22.47 -4.88 -15.70
CA GLU A 427 23.83 -4.38 -15.47
C GLU A 427 24.77 -5.46 -14.93
N GLU A 428 24.31 -6.25 -13.95
CA GLU A 428 25.08 -7.36 -13.37
C GLU A 428 25.29 -8.48 -14.38
N TRP A 429 24.25 -8.86 -15.13
CA TRP A 429 24.37 -9.89 -16.17
C TRP A 429 25.30 -9.45 -17.31
N LEU A 430 25.21 -8.20 -17.78
CA LEU A 430 26.10 -7.68 -18.81
C LEU A 430 27.55 -7.58 -18.32
N THR A 431 27.76 -7.18 -17.06
CA THR A 431 29.12 -7.05 -16.49
C THR A 431 29.72 -8.42 -16.17
N GLN A 432 29.04 -9.22 -15.34
CA GLN A 432 29.57 -10.47 -14.80
C GLN A 432 29.35 -11.65 -15.73
N GLY A 433 28.27 -11.62 -16.52
CA GLY A 433 27.91 -12.69 -17.45
C GLY A 433 28.52 -12.52 -18.84
N LEU A 434 28.45 -11.30 -19.41
CA LEU A 434 29.00 -11.01 -20.74
C LEU A 434 30.38 -10.33 -20.73
N GLY A 435 30.92 -10.00 -19.56
CA GLY A 435 32.25 -9.41 -19.42
C GLY A 435 32.35 -7.96 -19.91
N LEU A 436 31.23 -7.25 -20.04
CA LEU A 436 31.24 -5.86 -20.49
C LEU A 436 31.73 -4.91 -19.37
N PRO A 437 32.44 -3.82 -19.70
CA PRO A 437 32.88 -2.86 -18.68
C PRO A 437 31.70 -2.21 -17.94
N ARG A 438 31.76 -2.17 -16.60
CA ARG A 438 30.70 -1.54 -15.78
C ARG A 438 30.33 -0.13 -16.25
N ALA A 439 31.32 0.68 -16.60
CA ALA A 439 31.12 2.06 -17.06
C ALA A 439 30.30 2.16 -18.37
N ALA A 440 30.28 1.11 -19.20
CA ALA A 440 29.51 1.08 -20.45
C ALA A 440 28.05 0.66 -20.24
N VAL A 441 27.79 -0.15 -19.21
CA VAL A 441 26.47 -0.76 -18.96
C VAL A 441 25.66 -0.04 -17.89
N GLN A 442 26.31 0.73 -17.02
CA GLN A 442 25.63 1.37 -15.90
C GLN A 442 24.59 2.40 -16.39
N CYS A 443 23.36 2.27 -15.90
CA CYS A 443 22.30 3.24 -16.13
C CYS A 443 22.65 4.55 -15.40
N PRO A 444 22.74 5.68 -16.13
CA PRO A 444 23.18 6.95 -15.55
C PRO A 444 22.09 7.63 -14.72
N HIS A 445 20.83 7.20 -14.84
CA HIS A 445 19.70 7.93 -14.25
C HIS A 445 19.19 7.36 -12.92
N ILE A 446 19.62 6.15 -12.54
CA ILE A 446 19.32 5.60 -11.21
C ILE A 446 20.06 6.45 -10.18
N SER A 447 19.32 7.05 -9.25
CA SER A 447 19.90 7.93 -8.23
C SER A 447 20.96 7.22 -7.37
N PRO A 448 21.90 7.97 -6.77
CA PRO A 448 22.87 7.41 -5.84
C PRO A 448 22.23 6.67 -4.65
N TRP A 449 21.16 7.23 -4.08
CA TRP A 449 20.46 6.63 -2.96
C TRP A 449 19.78 5.32 -3.37
N ARG A 450 18.97 5.33 -4.44
CA ARG A 450 18.22 4.15 -4.89
C ARG A 450 19.15 3.01 -5.31
N ARG A 451 20.25 3.32 -6.01
CA ARG A 451 21.30 2.37 -6.38
C ARG A 451 22.00 1.75 -5.17
N ALA A 452 22.07 2.46 -4.05
CA ALA A 452 22.69 1.92 -2.84
C ALA A 452 21.74 1.01 -2.05
N VAL A 453 20.48 1.41 -1.87
CA VAL A 453 19.54 0.76 -0.96
C VAL A 453 18.71 -0.36 -1.58
N CYS A 454 18.35 -0.25 -2.86
CA CYS A 454 17.65 -1.33 -3.56
C CYS A 454 18.67 -2.39 -3.99
N GLY A 455 18.27 -3.64 -4.16
CA GLY A 455 19.11 -4.72 -4.68
C GLY A 455 19.07 -4.80 -6.21
N ASP A 456 19.71 -5.82 -6.78
CA ASP A 456 19.84 -6.04 -8.22
C ASP A 456 19.18 -7.34 -8.74
N LEU A 457 18.31 -7.95 -7.92
CA LEU A 457 17.63 -9.23 -8.15
C LEU A 457 18.53 -10.46 -8.29
N THR A 458 19.87 -10.35 -8.28
CA THR A 458 20.74 -11.53 -8.44
C THR A 458 20.63 -12.52 -7.28
N SER A 459 20.34 -12.02 -6.07
CA SER A 459 20.10 -12.84 -4.87
C SER A 459 18.87 -13.76 -4.97
N THR A 460 17.99 -13.53 -5.94
CA THR A 460 16.82 -14.38 -6.20
C THR A 460 17.19 -15.70 -6.87
N LEU A 461 18.40 -15.81 -7.44
CA LEU A 461 18.89 -16.96 -8.20
C LEU A 461 19.88 -17.78 -7.38
N ASN A 462 19.73 -19.11 -7.41
CA ASN A 462 20.68 -20.07 -6.87
C ASN A 462 21.55 -20.63 -8.01
N LEU A 463 22.56 -19.87 -8.43
CA LEU A 463 23.46 -20.26 -9.53
C LEU A 463 24.42 -21.41 -9.12
N SER A 464 24.67 -21.58 -7.82
CA SER A 464 25.61 -22.57 -7.30
C SER A 464 24.99 -23.96 -7.21
N GLN A 465 23.72 -24.09 -6.79
CA GLN A 465 23.01 -25.37 -6.63
C GLN A 465 21.53 -25.30 -7.10
N PRO A 466 21.27 -24.95 -8.37
CA PRO A 466 19.92 -24.61 -8.85
C PRO A 466 18.90 -25.76 -8.76
N ASP A 467 19.34 -27.01 -8.88
CA ASP A 467 18.45 -28.18 -8.93
C ASP A 467 18.39 -28.97 -7.59
N ALA A 468 19.00 -28.46 -6.52
CA ALA A 468 19.06 -29.17 -5.23
C ALA A 468 17.70 -29.22 -4.48
N GLN A 469 16.75 -28.36 -4.85
CA GLN A 469 15.46 -28.22 -4.16
C GLN A 469 14.33 -28.01 -5.17
N TRP A 470 13.53 -29.05 -5.36
CA TRP A 470 12.34 -29.04 -6.22
C TRP A 470 11.12 -29.49 -5.42
N PRO A 471 10.01 -28.71 -5.35
CA PRO A 471 8.80 -29.15 -4.66
C PRO A 471 8.23 -30.43 -5.30
N GLN A 472 8.25 -31.52 -4.54
CA GLN A 472 7.72 -32.82 -4.97
C GLN A 472 6.19 -32.83 -5.11
N GLN A 473 5.51 -31.88 -4.45
CA GLN A 473 4.06 -31.72 -4.49
C GLN A 473 3.74 -30.28 -4.86
N LEU A 474 3.27 -30.07 -6.08
CA LEU A 474 2.65 -28.81 -6.48
C LEU A 474 1.15 -28.87 -6.11
N PRO A 475 0.58 -27.81 -5.53
CA PRO A 475 -0.86 -27.74 -5.31
C PRO A 475 -1.61 -27.97 -6.63
N ARG A 476 -2.80 -28.57 -6.56
CA ARG A 476 -3.68 -28.62 -7.73
C ARG A 476 -4.06 -27.18 -8.10
N SER A 477 -3.68 -26.73 -9.29
CA SER A 477 -4.14 -25.43 -9.79
C SER A 477 -5.66 -25.43 -9.88
N ALA A 478 -6.34 -24.39 -9.38
CA ALA A 478 -7.78 -24.28 -9.51
C ALA A 478 -8.19 -23.99 -10.97
N VAL A 479 -9.48 -24.17 -11.24
CA VAL A 479 -10.06 -23.99 -12.57
C VAL A 479 -10.24 -22.50 -12.83
N TYR A 480 -9.71 -22.02 -13.95
CA TYR A 480 -10.00 -20.68 -14.47
C TYR A 480 -11.53 -20.44 -14.50
N PHE A 481 -11.99 -19.38 -13.82
CA PHE A 481 -13.41 -19.02 -13.81
C PHE A 481 -13.60 -17.57 -14.28
N LYS A 482 -14.50 -17.37 -15.27
CA LYS A 482 -14.91 -16.05 -15.78
C LYS A 482 -16.22 -15.54 -15.15
N GLY A 483 -16.70 -16.20 -14.09
CA GLY A 483 -17.97 -15.86 -13.45
C GLY A 483 -17.73 -15.12 -12.13
N TRP A 484 -18.28 -13.93 -12.01
CA TRP A 484 -18.28 -13.13 -10.77
C TRP A 484 -19.66 -12.49 -10.58
N GLY A 485 -19.97 -12.12 -9.34
CA GLY A 485 -21.21 -11.44 -9.00
C GLY A 485 -21.15 -9.94 -9.27
N THR A 486 -22.30 -9.28 -9.18
CA THR A 486 -22.41 -7.83 -9.35
C THR A 486 -22.50 -7.08 -8.02
N ALA A 487 -22.58 -7.81 -6.90
CA ALA A 487 -22.59 -7.20 -5.57
C ALA A 487 -21.25 -6.52 -5.28
N ASP A 488 -21.27 -5.44 -4.50
CA ASP A 488 -20.04 -4.76 -4.10
C ASP A 488 -19.24 -5.60 -3.10
N ALA A 489 -17.94 -5.72 -3.32
CA ALA A 489 -17.01 -6.33 -2.37
C ALA A 489 -16.73 -5.37 -1.21
N LEU A 490 -17.68 -5.23 -0.29
CA LEU A 490 -17.57 -4.38 0.90
C LEU A 490 -16.97 -5.15 2.08
N PRO A 491 -16.35 -4.47 3.06
CA PRO A 491 -15.92 -5.11 4.29
C PRO A 491 -17.09 -5.82 5.00
N PRO A 492 -16.86 -6.98 5.62
CA PRO A 492 -17.90 -7.66 6.37
C PRO A 492 -18.31 -6.86 7.61
N ALA A 493 -19.57 -6.96 8.03
CA ALA A 493 -20.07 -6.27 9.23
C ALA A 493 -19.35 -6.73 10.51
N ILE A 494 -18.96 -8.01 10.56
CA ILE A 494 -18.10 -8.58 11.61
C ILE A 494 -16.72 -8.78 11.00
N GLN A 495 -15.76 -7.96 11.43
CA GLN A 495 -14.40 -7.99 10.90
C GLN A 495 -13.50 -8.81 11.83
N THR A 496 -12.59 -9.58 11.24
CA THR A 496 -11.55 -10.34 11.93
C THR A 496 -10.24 -10.16 11.19
N LEU A 497 -9.13 -10.03 11.93
CA LEU A 497 -7.83 -10.03 11.28
C LEU A 497 -7.62 -11.35 10.52
N PRO A 498 -7.13 -11.30 9.27
CA PRO A 498 -6.79 -12.51 8.54
C PRO A 498 -5.58 -13.19 9.18
N SER A 499 -5.46 -14.49 8.91
CA SER A 499 -4.28 -15.29 9.25
C SER A 499 -3.60 -15.79 7.98
N GLN A 500 -2.27 -15.83 7.96
CA GLN A 500 -1.55 -16.54 6.89
C GLN A 500 -1.78 -18.06 6.96
N GLU A 501 -1.60 -18.70 5.81
CA GLU A 501 -1.51 -20.15 5.65
C GLU A 501 -0.49 -20.75 6.63
N ARG A 502 -0.80 -21.93 7.15
CA ARG A 502 0.16 -22.72 7.92
C ARG A 502 0.98 -23.60 6.99
N ALA A 503 2.28 -23.71 7.27
CA ALA A 503 3.17 -24.66 6.60
C ALA A 503 3.80 -25.63 7.61
N ALA A 504 4.22 -26.81 7.16
CA ALA A 504 4.87 -27.79 8.02
C ALA A 504 6.29 -27.39 8.43
N ARG A 505 6.93 -26.50 7.67
CA ARG A 505 8.28 -25.95 7.89
C ARG A 505 8.31 -24.51 7.39
N PRO A 506 9.21 -23.67 7.91
CA PRO A 506 9.43 -22.35 7.34
C PRO A 506 9.90 -22.45 5.88
N ARG A 507 9.56 -21.44 5.07
CA ARG A 507 9.89 -21.39 3.65
C ARG A 507 11.41 -21.22 3.47
N PRO A 508 12.07 -21.89 2.51
CA PRO A 508 13.47 -21.60 2.20
C PRO A 508 13.65 -20.11 1.86
N ALA A 509 14.68 -19.47 2.41
CA ALA A 509 14.97 -18.06 2.15
C ALA A 509 16.18 -17.90 1.22
N CYS A 510 16.24 -16.76 0.53
CA CYS A 510 17.43 -16.34 -0.18
C CYS A 510 18.45 -15.77 0.80
N ALA A 511 19.73 -16.02 0.55
CA ALA A 511 20.80 -15.38 1.32
C ALA A 511 20.77 -13.86 1.08
N LEU A 512 20.84 -13.08 2.15
CA LEU A 512 20.74 -11.62 2.09
C LEU A 512 22.07 -10.94 2.45
N PRO A 513 22.34 -9.72 1.93
CA PRO A 513 23.62 -9.03 2.12
C PRO A 513 23.70 -8.23 3.44
N TYR A 514 22.69 -8.31 4.30
CA TYR A 514 22.56 -7.44 5.46
C TYR A 514 23.31 -7.98 6.69
N ARG A 515 24.05 -7.08 7.36
CA ARG A 515 24.49 -7.27 8.75
C ARG A 515 24.42 -5.92 9.43
N VAL A 516 23.47 -5.77 10.33
CA VAL A 516 23.10 -4.46 10.87
C VAL A 516 22.97 -4.50 12.38
N ALA A 517 23.33 -3.40 13.02
CA ALA A 517 23.15 -3.19 14.44
C ALA A 517 22.59 -1.78 14.68
N VAL A 518 21.70 -1.68 15.66
CA VAL A 518 21.27 -0.40 16.20
C VAL A 518 21.38 -0.47 17.71
N GLU A 519 22.21 0.41 18.26
CA GLU A 519 22.48 0.51 19.70
C GLU A 519 21.88 1.81 20.23
N GLY A 520 21.37 1.78 21.46
CA GLY A 520 20.76 2.95 22.10
C GLY A 520 21.44 3.29 23.41
N ALA A 521 21.56 4.58 23.71
CA ALA A 521 22.13 5.04 24.97
C ALA A 521 21.60 6.43 25.39
N ILE A 522 21.41 6.59 26.70
CA ILE A 522 21.15 7.89 27.34
C ILE A 522 22.41 8.77 27.24
N GLN A 523 22.24 10.04 26.89
CA GLN A 523 23.33 11.01 26.73
C GLN A 523 23.52 11.87 27.99
N GLY A 524 24.57 11.57 28.77
CA GLY A 524 24.91 12.35 29.97
C GLY A 524 23.77 12.35 30.99
N ASP A 525 23.47 13.52 31.54
CA ASP A 525 22.30 13.79 32.41
C ASP A 525 21.22 14.64 31.70
N ALA A 526 21.45 14.98 30.43
CA ALA A 526 20.48 15.68 29.61
C ALA A 526 19.30 14.74 29.29
N PRO A 527 18.09 15.26 29.03
CA PRO A 527 16.94 14.45 28.64
C PRO A 527 17.06 14.05 27.17
N GLN A 528 18.12 13.30 26.85
CA GLN A 528 18.53 12.94 25.51
C GLN A 528 18.76 11.43 25.42
N PHE A 529 18.20 10.83 24.38
CA PHE A 529 18.46 9.43 24.03
C PHE A 529 18.98 9.39 22.60
N ALA A 530 20.07 8.65 22.37
CA ALA A 530 20.68 8.56 21.06
C ALA A 530 20.70 7.14 20.54
N LEU A 531 20.67 7.03 19.20
CA LEU A 531 20.87 5.78 18.48
C LEU A 531 22.15 5.83 17.64
N ASP A 532 22.84 4.70 17.60
CA ASP A 532 23.92 4.42 16.67
C ASP A 532 23.43 3.39 15.65
N PHE A 533 23.45 3.73 14.37
CA PHE A 533 23.16 2.80 13.28
C PHE A 533 24.46 2.29 12.67
N VAL A 534 24.64 0.98 12.61
CA VAL A 534 25.86 0.33 12.13
C VAL A 534 25.50 -0.66 11.02
N ASN A 535 26.25 -0.62 9.92
CA ASN A 535 26.13 -1.59 8.83
C ASN A 535 27.48 -2.24 8.56
N SER A 536 27.61 -3.51 8.91
CA SER A 536 28.78 -4.36 8.61
C SER A 536 28.51 -5.34 7.48
N GLY A 537 27.34 -5.24 6.83
CA GLY A 537 26.97 -6.02 5.66
C GLY A 537 27.64 -5.52 4.38
N THR A 538 27.24 -6.10 3.25
CA THR A 538 27.80 -5.79 1.93
C THR A 538 26.89 -4.92 1.06
N ALA A 539 25.64 -4.70 1.48
CA ALA A 539 24.70 -3.77 0.85
C ALA A 539 24.33 -2.64 1.82
N ALA A 540 23.88 -1.50 1.29
CA ALA A 540 23.36 -0.44 2.16
C ALA A 540 22.11 -0.92 2.89
N ALA A 541 21.92 -0.46 4.12
CA ALA A 541 20.76 -0.78 4.92
C ALA A 541 19.93 0.48 5.17
N ALA A 542 18.62 0.37 5.02
CA ALA A 542 17.67 1.44 5.31
C ALA A 542 16.87 1.12 6.59
N PHE A 543 16.60 2.15 7.38
CA PHE A 543 15.84 2.05 8.63
C PHE A 543 14.77 3.12 8.72
N ILE A 544 13.68 2.80 9.42
CA ILE A 544 12.63 3.75 9.77
C ILE A 544 12.47 3.74 11.29
N VAL A 545 12.47 4.92 11.91
CA VAL A 545 12.30 5.08 13.35
C VAL A 545 10.95 5.71 13.64
N TYR A 546 10.19 5.07 14.52
CA TYR A 546 8.90 5.52 15.03
C TYR A 546 8.96 5.81 16.53
N SER A 547 7.97 6.54 17.03
CA SER A 547 7.78 6.75 18.46
C SER A 547 6.30 6.75 18.83
N GLY A 548 5.93 6.11 19.95
CA GLY A 548 4.62 6.27 20.57
C GLY A 548 4.51 7.53 21.44
N LEU A 549 5.62 8.23 21.69
CA LEU A 549 5.69 9.42 22.55
C LEU A 549 5.99 10.72 21.77
N ARG A 550 6.28 10.61 20.47
CA ARG A 550 6.58 11.75 19.59
C ARG A 550 5.83 11.63 18.28
N GLY A 551 5.26 12.74 17.82
CA GLY A 551 4.50 12.81 16.56
C GLY A 551 5.28 13.40 15.37
N ASP A 552 6.51 13.86 15.58
CA ASP A 552 7.35 14.50 14.57
C ASP A 552 8.25 13.52 13.78
N GLY A 553 8.11 12.23 14.04
CA GLY A 553 8.59 11.17 13.15
C GLY A 553 7.56 10.78 12.07
N PRO A 554 7.88 9.76 11.25
CA PRO A 554 9.02 8.87 11.35
C PRO A 554 10.32 9.52 10.87
N TRP A 555 11.45 8.91 11.24
CA TRP A 555 12.77 9.32 10.77
C TRP A 555 13.39 8.22 9.91
N HIS A 556 13.91 8.62 8.75
CA HIS A 556 14.46 7.68 7.76
C HIS A 556 15.98 7.72 7.75
N TYR A 557 16.59 6.53 7.80
CA TYR A 557 18.05 6.38 7.80
C TYR A 557 18.50 5.47 6.68
N SER A 558 19.65 5.77 6.05
CA SER A 558 20.34 4.81 5.18
C SER A 558 21.84 4.84 5.43
N VAL A 559 22.41 3.66 5.64
CA VAL A 559 23.80 3.48 6.09
C VAL A 559 24.55 2.63 5.08
N ALA A 560 25.65 3.17 4.55
CA ALA A 560 26.49 2.46 3.61
C ALA A 560 27.20 1.24 4.25
N PRO A 561 27.58 0.23 3.46
CA PRO A 561 28.43 -0.87 3.91
C PRO A 561 29.69 -0.36 4.64
N GLY A 562 29.99 -0.95 5.80
CA GLY A 562 31.16 -0.60 6.61
C GLY A 562 31.08 0.76 7.32
N GLN A 563 29.95 1.48 7.22
CA GLN A 563 29.76 2.78 7.85
C GLN A 563 28.86 2.72 9.09
N ARG A 564 28.85 3.85 9.81
CA ARG A 564 27.94 4.10 10.93
C ARG A 564 27.40 5.52 10.90
N ILE A 565 26.15 5.70 11.32
CA ILE A 565 25.60 6.98 11.74
C ILE A 565 25.61 6.95 13.26
N ALA A 566 26.50 7.73 13.88
CA ALA A 566 26.71 7.72 15.32
C ALA A 566 26.01 8.90 15.98
N GLN A 567 25.51 8.68 17.20
CA GLN A 567 24.92 9.67 18.08
C GLN A 567 23.82 10.49 17.40
N GLU A 568 22.87 9.82 16.75
CA GLU A 568 21.64 10.50 16.35
C GLU A 568 20.80 10.75 17.60
N VAL A 569 20.63 12.02 18.00
CA VAL A 569 20.07 12.41 19.30
C VAL A 569 18.61 12.87 19.19
N TRP A 570 17.74 12.32 20.04
CA TRP A 570 16.40 12.84 20.31
C TRP A 570 16.34 13.54 21.67
N ASN A 571 15.79 14.75 21.70
CA ASN A 571 15.54 15.53 22.91
C ASN A 571 14.13 15.27 23.45
N TRP A 572 13.98 15.02 24.74
CA TRP A 572 12.71 14.64 25.37
C TRP A 572 12.30 15.63 26.46
N THR A 573 11.00 15.86 26.61
CA THR A 573 10.46 16.82 27.61
C THR A 573 9.62 16.15 28.70
N GLY A 574 9.16 14.91 28.48
CA GLY A 574 8.28 14.18 29.40
C GLY A 574 8.97 13.29 30.44
N GLY A 575 10.31 13.34 30.55
CA GLY A 575 11.08 12.42 31.40
C GLY A 575 11.08 10.96 30.93
N GLU A 576 10.59 10.70 29.72
CA GLU A 576 10.51 9.38 29.07
C GLU A 576 10.93 9.48 27.61
N TYR A 577 11.42 8.37 27.07
CA TYR A 577 11.74 8.21 25.65
C TYR A 577 11.16 6.93 25.12
N HIS A 578 10.77 6.93 23.85
CA HIS A 578 10.40 5.71 23.14
C HIS A 578 10.83 5.78 21.69
N LEU A 579 11.63 4.83 21.22
CA LEU A 579 12.00 4.69 19.81
C LEU A 579 11.87 3.23 19.39
N ALA A 580 11.17 3.00 18.28
CA ALA A 580 11.04 1.70 17.63
C ALA A 580 11.63 1.78 16.23
N VAL A 581 12.61 0.94 15.94
CA VAL A 581 13.37 0.93 14.69
C VAL A 581 12.93 -0.28 13.88
N GLN A 582 12.62 -0.05 12.61
CA GLN A 582 12.46 -1.08 11.59
C GLN A 582 13.63 -1.06 10.63
N GLY A 583 14.05 -2.23 10.17
CA GLY A 583 15.10 -2.40 9.18
C GLY A 583 14.83 -3.58 8.23
N PRO A 584 15.83 -3.95 7.41
CA PRO A 584 15.69 -5.00 6.41
C PRO A 584 15.46 -6.37 7.05
N ASN A 585 14.82 -7.27 6.31
CA ASN A 585 14.51 -8.65 6.72
C ASN A 585 13.98 -8.80 8.16
N GLY A 586 13.10 -7.91 8.60
CA GLY A 586 12.48 -7.99 9.92
C GLY A 586 13.40 -7.67 11.08
N PHE A 587 14.58 -7.11 10.81
CA PHE A 587 15.37 -6.45 11.82
C PHE A 587 14.52 -5.38 12.51
N ALA A 588 14.42 -5.46 13.83
CA ALA A 588 13.80 -4.41 14.62
C ALA A 588 14.44 -4.25 15.99
N ARG A 589 14.43 -3.00 16.48
CA ARG A 589 14.85 -2.64 17.83
C ARG A 589 13.78 -1.80 18.48
N GLU A 590 13.63 -1.91 19.80
CA GLU A 590 12.74 -1.05 20.56
C GLU A 590 13.40 -0.63 21.86
N PHE A 591 13.31 0.66 22.16
CA PHE A 591 13.88 1.28 23.33
C PHE A 591 12.80 2.11 24.01
N TRP A 592 12.40 1.73 25.22
CA TRP A 592 11.57 2.55 26.10
C TRP A 592 12.29 2.70 27.44
N GLY A 593 12.22 3.88 28.02
CA GLY A 593 12.73 4.12 29.35
C GLY A 593 12.46 5.54 29.81
N ARG A 594 13.06 5.86 30.96
CA ARG A 594 12.97 7.15 31.62
C ARG A 594 14.29 7.91 31.54
N LEU A 595 14.21 9.24 31.59
CA LEU A 595 15.34 10.17 31.57
C LEU A 595 15.34 11.02 32.85
N GLY A 596 16.51 11.23 33.44
CA GLY A 596 16.69 12.06 34.64
C GLY A 596 18.06 11.88 35.30
N ALA A 597 18.42 12.81 36.18
CA ALA A 597 19.66 12.74 36.94
C ALA A 597 19.67 11.52 37.88
N GLY A 598 20.78 10.77 37.91
CA GLY A 598 20.92 9.56 38.72
C GLY A 598 20.14 8.34 38.21
N MET A 599 19.57 8.41 37.01
CA MET A 599 18.78 7.33 36.43
C MET A 599 19.68 6.21 35.86
N LEU A 600 19.10 5.01 35.80
CA LEU A 600 19.77 3.74 35.54
C LEU A 600 20.53 3.72 34.21
N ARG A 601 21.81 3.33 34.25
CA ARG A 601 22.64 3.11 33.07
C ARG A 601 22.73 1.61 32.75
N VAL A 602 21.59 0.97 32.58
CA VAL A 602 21.55 -0.42 32.12
C VAL A 602 21.27 -0.43 30.62
N GLU A 603 22.15 -1.08 29.86
CA GLU A 603 21.97 -1.22 28.41
C GLU A 603 22.23 -2.67 27.96
N ALA A 604 21.59 -3.01 26.84
CA ALA A 604 21.67 -4.30 26.20
C ALA A 604 22.05 -4.14 24.72
N SER A 605 23.14 -4.79 24.32
CA SER A 605 23.58 -4.90 22.93
C SER A 605 23.55 -6.36 22.48
N LEU A 606 23.37 -6.59 21.19
CA LEU A 606 23.39 -7.92 20.59
C LEU A 606 24.56 -8.03 19.60
N ILE A 607 25.33 -9.10 19.75
CA ILE A 607 26.48 -9.43 18.90
C ILE A 607 26.14 -10.70 18.13
N GLU A 608 26.17 -10.62 16.80
CA GLU A 608 25.98 -11.77 15.93
C GLU A 608 27.20 -12.70 15.92
N GLN A 609 26.98 -14.01 15.94
CA GLN A 609 28.03 -15.04 15.86
C GLN A 609 27.64 -16.09 14.78
N PRO A 610 27.74 -15.76 13.47
CA PRO A 610 27.29 -16.64 12.39
C PRO A 610 27.93 -18.02 12.40
N GLN A 611 29.24 -18.10 12.70
CA GLN A 611 29.98 -19.36 12.76
C GLN A 611 29.54 -20.25 13.92
N ALA A 612 29.04 -19.66 15.01
CA ALA A 612 28.47 -20.38 16.14
C ALA A 612 26.95 -20.58 16.01
N GLN A 613 26.35 -20.13 14.89
CA GLN A 613 24.91 -20.21 14.62
C GLN A 613 24.07 -19.66 15.79
N GLY A 614 24.52 -18.54 16.33
CA GLY A 614 23.97 -17.94 17.53
C GLY A 614 24.22 -16.45 17.65
N VAL A 615 23.73 -15.89 18.74
CA VAL A 615 23.95 -14.49 19.14
C VAL A 615 24.44 -14.43 20.58
N GLN A 616 25.16 -13.36 20.91
CA GLN A 616 25.56 -13.04 22.27
C GLN A 616 24.90 -11.73 22.69
N LEU A 617 24.16 -11.80 23.79
CA LEU A 617 23.54 -10.65 24.43
C LEU A 617 24.50 -10.09 25.48
N LEU A 618 24.99 -8.88 25.25
CA LEU A 618 25.85 -8.15 26.17
C LEU A 618 25.02 -7.20 27.02
N LEU A 619 24.98 -7.47 28.31
CA LEU A 619 24.29 -6.66 29.30
C LEU A 619 25.31 -5.90 30.12
N ARG A 620 25.07 -4.60 30.32
CA ARG A 620 25.98 -3.73 31.08
C ARG A 620 25.20 -2.93 32.11
N ASN A 621 25.69 -2.89 33.34
CA ASN A 621 25.18 -2.01 34.38
C ASN A 621 26.23 -0.94 34.72
N GLY A 622 26.09 0.25 34.14
CA GLY A 622 26.91 1.42 34.46
C GLY A 622 26.40 2.22 35.66
N GLY A 623 25.38 1.75 36.38
CA GLY A 623 24.81 2.41 37.55
C GLY A 623 25.50 2.04 38.87
N GLY A 624 25.09 2.71 39.95
CA GLY A 624 25.64 2.52 41.30
C GLY A 624 24.97 1.44 42.16
N SER A 625 23.93 0.76 41.65
CA SER A 625 23.18 -0.27 42.38
C SER A 625 22.97 -1.53 41.54
N THR A 626 22.82 -2.68 42.20
CA THR A 626 22.52 -3.96 41.54
C THR A 626 21.16 -3.90 40.86
N GLN A 627 21.11 -4.40 39.62
CA GLN A 627 19.91 -4.42 38.79
C GLN A 627 19.49 -5.85 38.48
N ARG A 628 18.17 -6.08 38.40
CA ARG A 628 17.60 -7.39 38.07
C ARG A 628 16.81 -7.29 36.77
N LEU A 629 17.33 -7.93 35.73
CA LEU A 629 16.72 -7.97 34.40
C LEU A 629 15.93 -9.26 34.20
N GLN A 630 14.77 -9.16 33.58
CA GLN A 630 13.97 -10.28 33.11
C GLN A 630 14.14 -10.41 31.60
N LEU A 631 14.81 -11.48 31.16
CA LEU A 631 15.02 -11.80 29.75
C LEU A 631 14.05 -12.90 29.32
N ARG A 632 13.46 -12.77 28.13
CA ARG A 632 12.55 -13.75 27.55
C ARG A 632 12.67 -13.82 26.03
N ASP A 633 12.47 -15.00 25.45
CA ASP A 633 12.16 -15.14 24.03
C ASP A 633 10.66 -14.85 23.78
N LEU A 634 10.38 -13.89 22.91
CA LEU A 634 9.05 -13.36 22.63
C LEU A 634 8.35 -14.08 21.50
N ALA A 635 9.04 -14.90 20.71
CA ALA A 635 8.45 -15.54 19.54
C ALA A 635 8.80 -17.02 19.42
N TYR A 636 10.02 -17.41 19.79
CA TYR A 636 10.60 -18.72 19.51
C TYR A 636 10.99 -19.46 20.79
N GLY A 637 11.40 -20.73 20.63
CA GLY A 637 12.12 -21.48 21.66
C GLY A 637 11.47 -21.57 23.04
N ASP A 638 12.31 -21.51 24.09
CA ASP A 638 11.90 -21.50 25.49
C ASP A 638 11.49 -20.08 25.91
N ARG A 639 10.22 -19.96 26.29
CA ARG A 639 9.57 -18.70 26.68
C ARG A 639 9.62 -18.47 28.19
N SER A 640 10.39 -19.25 28.93
CA SER A 640 10.62 -19.04 30.36
C SER A 640 11.30 -17.68 30.59
N VAL A 641 10.95 -17.03 31.70
CA VAL A 641 11.58 -15.77 32.09
C VAL A 641 12.87 -16.10 32.84
N GLN A 642 14.01 -15.65 32.30
CA GLN A 642 15.29 -15.73 32.99
C GLN A 642 15.57 -14.43 33.73
N THR A 643 15.69 -14.51 35.06
CA THR A 643 16.15 -13.39 35.90
C THR A 643 17.67 -13.33 35.93
N ILE A 644 18.23 -12.16 35.65
CA ILE A 644 19.66 -11.89 35.58
C ILE A 644 20.00 -10.76 36.54
N GLU A 645 20.79 -11.07 37.56
CA GLU A 645 21.37 -10.04 38.41
C GLU A 645 22.65 -9.47 37.80
N LEU A 646 22.78 -8.14 37.86
CA LEU A 646 23.90 -7.35 37.38
C LEU A 646 24.36 -6.37 38.46
N ALA A 647 25.50 -6.65 39.09
CA ALA A 647 26.12 -5.77 40.07
C ALA A 647 26.58 -4.42 39.44
N PRO A 648 26.82 -3.38 40.25
CA PRO A 648 27.36 -2.11 39.77
C PRO A 648 28.65 -2.29 38.96
N GLY A 649 28.75 -1.67 37.79
CA GLY A 649 29.89 -1.79 36.88
C GLY A 649 30.01 -3.14 36.15
N GLN A 650 29.15 -4.12 36.45
CA GLN A 650 29.24 -5.46 35.87
C GLN A 650 28.81 -5.47 34.41
N GLN A 651 29.48 -6.33 33.63
CA GLN A 651 29.04 -6.76 32.31
C GLN A 651 28.80 -8.27 32.32
N ARG A 652 27.75 -8.72 31.65
CA ARG A 652 27.48 -10.16 31.45
C ARG A 652 27.21 -10.42 29.98
N LEU A 653 27.79 -11.50 29.47
CA LEU A 653 27.58 -11.98 28.11
C LEU A 653 26.77 -13.28 28.17
N LEU A 654 25.65 -13.33 27.45
CA LEU A 654 24.77 -14.49 27.42
C LEU A 654 24.70 -15.02 25.99
N ALA A 655 25.20 -16.23 25.77
CA ALA A 655 25.08 -16.89 24.48
C ALA A 655 23.68 -17.49 24.28
N ARG A 656 23.20 -17.45 23.03
CA ARG A 656 21.95 -18.07 22.58
C ARG A 656 22.17 -18.75 21.24
N SER A 657 21.85 -20.04 21.17
CA SER A 657 21.78 -20.75 19.90
C SER A 657 20.49 -20.39 19.18
N LEU A 658 20.55 -20.23 17.86
CA LEU A 658 19.41 -19.92 17.00
C LEU A 658 19.08 -21.07 16.04
N LEU A 659 19.62 -22.26 16.28
CA LEU A 659 19.38 -23.44 15.45
C LEU A 659 17.89 -23.81 15.38
N ALA A 660 17.21 -23.82 16.53
CA ALA A 660 15.79 -24.21 16.61
C ALA A 660 14.85 -23.21 15.91
N SER A 661 15.27 -21.95 15.79
CA SER A 661 14.51 -20.87 15.18
C SER A 661 14.97 -20.54 13.76
N GLN A 662 15.85 -21.34 13.17
CA GLN A 662 16.42 -21.08 11.83
C GLN A 662 17.04 -19.67 11.74
N GLY A 663 17.86 -19.29 12.73
CA GLY A 663 18.56 -18.00 12.72
C GLY A 663 17.72 -16.82 13.21
N TRP A 664 16.43 -16.98 13.47
CA TRP A 664 15.55 -15.92 13.97
C TRP A 664 15.65 -15.72 15.47
N TYR A 665 15.56 -14.47 15.93
CA TYR A 665 15.55 -14.15 17.36
C TYR A 665 14.60 -12.98 17.65
N ASP A 666 13.98 -13.02 18.84
CA ASP A 666 13.13 -11.95 19.35
C ASP A 666 13.23 -11.87 20.87
N LEU A 667 14.20 -11.11 21.36
CA LEU A 667 14.53 -11.06 22.78
C LEU A 667 13.91 -9.82 23.42
N GLY A 668 13.10 -10.04 24.46
CA GLY A 668 12.53 -9.00 25.30
C GLY A 668 13.26 -8.89 26.63
N LEU A 669 13.61 -7.67 27.03
CA LEU A 669 14.18 -7.40 28.34
C LEU A 669 13.33 -6.38 29.10
N ARG A 670 13.06 -6.69 30.37
CA ARG A 670 12.44 -5.79 31.34
C ARG A 670 13.33 -5.62 32.55
N LEU A 671 13.22 -4.46 33.19
CA LEU A 671 13.86 -4.22 34.48
C LEU A 671 12.85 -4.46 35.61
N GLU A 672 13.23 -5.25 36.60
CA GLU A 672 12.37 -5.48 37.76
C GLU A 672 12.22 -4.17 38.56
N GLY A 673 10.98 -3.77 38.82
CA GLY A 673 10.67 -2.50 39.50
C GLY A 673 10.54 -1.28 38.59
N ASP A 674 10.88 -1.38 37.30
CA ASP A 674 10.62 -0.34 36.30
C ASP A 674 9.91 -0.91 35.05
N PRO A 675 8.57 -0.86 35.00
CA PRO A 675 7.82 -1.40 33.87
C PRO A 675 8.01 -0.59 32.58
N ARG A 676 8.62 0.61 32.64
CA ARG A 676 8.84 1.50 31.49
C ARG A 676 10.24 1.31 30.89
N TRP A 677 11.14 0.59 31.55
CA TRP A 677 12.39 0.15 30.93
C TRP A 677 12.15 -1.12 30.11
N TRP A 678 12.20 -0.97 28.79
CA TRP A 678 11.99 -2.05 27.83
C TRP A 678 13.06 -2.02 26.74
N ARG A 679 13.57 -3.21 26.40
CA ARG A 679 14.39 -3.43 25.22
C ARG A 679 13.82 -4.60 24.44
N ARG A 680 13.62 -4.42 23.13
CA ARG A 680 13.35 -5.52 22.20
C ARG A 680 14.46 -5.60 21.17
N LEU A 681 15.03 -6.78 21.01
CA LEU A 681 16.11 -7.05 20.06
C LEU A 681 15.66 -8.18 19.14
N SER A 682 15.45 -7.89 17.85
CA SER A 682 14.93 -8.88 16.91
C SER A 682 15.54 -8.80 15.51
N GLY A 683 15.53 -9.91 14.81
CA GLY A 683 16.07 -10.04 13.46
C GLY A 683 16.42 -11.48 13.11
N HIS A 684 17.23 -11.61 12.07
CA HIS A 684 17.70 -12.88 11.54
C HIS A 684 19.24 -12.86 11.44
N LEU A 685 19.87 -13.98 11.79
CA LEU A 685 21.32 -14.16 11.71
C LEU A 685 21.73 -14.53 10.28
N GLU A 686 22.02 -13.53 9.46
CA GLU A 686 22.43 -13.76 8.08
C GLU A 686 23.75 -14.54 7.97
N GLY A 687 23.94 -15.28 6.88
CA GLY A 687 25.19 -16.00 6.56
C GLY A 687 25.60 -17.11 7.53
N ALA A 688 24.68 -17.62 8.35
CA ALA A 688 24.88 -18.78 9.23
C ALA A 688 24.49 -20.12 8.59
N GLY A 689 24.06 -20.11 7.32
CA GLY A 689 23.51 -21.28 6.61
C GLY A 689 22.16 -21.73 7.14
N LEU A 690 21.40 -20.82 7.75
CA LEU A 690 20.07 -21.06 8.33
C LEU A 690 18.98 -20.37 7.50
N ASP A 691 19.12 -20.40 6.18
CA ASP A 691 18.37 -19.55 5.26
C ASP A 691 16.90 -20.01 5.12
N HIS A 692 16.06 -19.63 6.08
CA HIS A 692 14.62 -19.86 6.06
C HIS A 692 13.85 -18.63 6.56
N SER A 693 12.59 -18.51 6.13
CA SER A 693 11.67 -17.48 6.57
C SER A 693 11.43 -17.55 8.07
N ASP A 694 10.98 -16.44 8.66
CA ASP A 694 10.57 -16.38 10.06
C ASP A 694 9.47 -17.42 10.36
N PRO A 695 9.66 -18.32 11.35
CA PRO A 695 8.66 -19.33 11.70
C PRO A 695 7.26 -18.79 12.02
N VAL A 696 7.15 -17.54 12.48
CA VAL A 696 5.84 -16.89 12.74
C VAL A 696 5.05 -16.69 11.44
N LEU A 697 5.73 -16.37 10.33
CA LEU A 697 5.13 -16.17 9.01
C LEU A 697 4.52 -17.46 8.43
N SER A 698 4.91 -18.62 8.95
CA SER A 698 4.39 -19.93 8.56
C SER A 698 3.42 -20.51 9.60
N GLY A 699 3.05 -19.74 10.62
CA GLY A 699 2.16 -20.18 11.70
C GLY A 699 2.76 -21.27 12.60
N LEU A 700 4.08 -21.40 12.62
CA LEU A 700 4.83 -22.38 13.44
C LEU A 700 5.26 -21.80 14.80
N ALA A 701 5.13 -20.49 14.96
CA ALA A 701 5.44 -19.74 16.16
C ALA A 701 4.45 -18.57 16.33
N GLN A 702 4.47 -17.92 17.49
CA GLN A 702 3.63 -16.75 17.76
C GLN A 702 4.44 -15.70 18.50
N ALA A 703 4.56 -14.51 17.90
CA ALA A 703 5.23 -13.37 18.52
C ALA A 703 4.34 -12.68 19.56
N GLU A 704 4.94 -12.26 20.68
CA GLU A 704 4.27 -11.39 21.65
C GLU A 704 4.20 -9.94 21.14
N PRO A 705 3.09 -9.24 21.43
CA PRO A 705 3.00 -7.82 21.19
C PRO A 705 4.01 -7.07 22.05
N SER A 706 4.65 -6.05 21.46
CA SER A 706 5.44 -5.10 22.26
C SER A 706 4.52 -4.37 23.28
N PRO A 707 5.00 -4.06 24.50
CA PRO A 707 4.37 -3.12 25.42
C PRO A 707 4.55 -1.69 24.90
N TRP A 708 3.91 -1.37 23.77
CA TRP A 708 3.96 -0.04 23.16
C TRP A 708 3.37 0.98 24.12
N PRO A 709 3.99 2.16 24.29
CA PRO A 709 3.42 3.20 25.12
C PRO A 709 2.02 3.51 24.63
N ALA A 710 1.04 3.45 25.53
CA ALA A 710 -0.25 4.04 25.22
C ALA A 710 0.03 5.49 24.79
N PRO A 711 -0.60 5.99 23.70
CA PRO A 711 -0.44 7.38 23.31
C PRO A 711 -0.65 8.21 24.57
N ALA A 712 0.31 9.09 24.90
CA ALA A 712 0.07 10.12 25.90
C ALA A 712 -1.29 10.69 25.55
N SER A 713 -2.28 10.55 26.43
CA SER A 713 -3.68 10.84 26.12
C SER A 713 -3.71 12.13 25.33
N GLY A 714 -3.87 12.01 24.00
CA GLY A 714 -4.05 13.18 23.16
C GLY A 714 -5.26 13.93 23.74
N PRO A 715 -5.37 15.25 23.51
CA PRO A 715 -6.64 15.89 23.81
C PRO A 715 -7.74 15.02 23.18
N ALA A 716 -8.72 14.63 24.00
CA ALA A 716 -9.77 13.74 23.53
C ALA A 716 -10.39 14.33 22.25
N PRO A 717 -10.86 13.50 21.29
CA PRO A 717 -11.40 14.03 20.04
C PRO A 717 -12.49 15.06 20.36
N VAL A 718 -12.46 16.18 19.65
CA VAL A 718 -13.42 17.27 19.85
C VAL A 718 -14.83 16.71 19.67
N GLN A 719 -15.59 16.66 20.76
CA GLN A 719 -16.99 16.28 20.69
C GLN A 719 -17.75 17.51 20.23
N PHE A 720 -18.49 17.41 19.13
CA PHE A 720 -19.30 18.51 18.62
C PHE A 720 -20.71 17.99 18.31
N ALA A 721 -21.73 18.63 18.86
CA ALA A 721 -23.11 18.18 18.77
C ALA A 721 -24.10 19.34 18.71
N ALA A 722 -25.26 19.09 18.09
CA ALA A 722 -26.42 19.98 18.11
C ALA A 722 -27.56 19.30 18.88
N SER A 723 -28.40 20.09 19.55
CA SER A 723 -29.58 19.58 20.28
C SER A 723 -30.60 18.90 19.36
N THR A 724 -30.60 19.23 18.07
CA THR A 724 -31.43 18.63 17.03
C THR A 724 -30.80 18.83 15.65
N ALA A 725 -31.09 17.93 14.70
CA ALA A 725 -30.76 18.09 13.28
C ALA A 725 -31.91 18.71 12.46
N LEU A 726 -33.07 18.96 13.10
CA LEU A 726 -34.28 19.48 12.47
C LEU A 726 -34.94 20.54 13.37
N THR A 727 -35.27 21.71 12.83
CA THR A 727 -35.88 22.82 13.56
C THR A 727 -36.81 23.65 12.66
N ARG A 728 -37.50 24.66 13.20
CA ARG A 728 -38.39 25.58 12.44
C ARG A 728 -37.77 26.97 12.30
N VAL A 729 -38.23 27.72 11.30
CA VAL A 729 -37.90 29.15 11.18
C VAL A 729 -38.32 29.90 12.44
N GLY A 730 -37.35 30.58 13.07
CA GLY A 730 -37.56 31.34 14.31
C GLY A 730 -37.06 30.63 15.58
N ASP A 731 -36.93 29.30 15.55
CA ASP A 731 -36.47 28.52 16.70
C ASP A 731 -34.93 28.59 16.83
N SER A 732 -34.42 28.28 18.04
CA SER A 732 -32.99 28.21 18.32
C SER A 732 -32.51 26.76 18.47
N VAL A 733 -31.32 26.45 17.96
CA VAL A 733 -30.64 25.16 18.10
C VAL A 733 -29.44 25.35 19.02
N GLN A 734 -29.30 24.52 20.06
CA GLN A 734 -28.14 24.58 20.94
C GLN A 734 -27.01 23.74 20.35
N LEU A 735 -25.88 24.39 20.06
CA LEU A 735 -24.63 23.74 19.71
C LEU A 735 -23.81 23.53 20.97
N SER A 736 -23.11 22.41 21.07
CA SER A 736 -22.22 22.13 22.20
C SER A 736 -20.95 21.48 21.72
N TRP A 737 -19.84 21.81 22.38
CA TRP A 737 -18.55 21.17 22.15
C TRP A 737 -17.81 20.87 23.44
N ARG A 738 -16.94 19.87 23.39
CA ARG A 738 -15.99 19.50 24.45
C ARG A 738 -14.66 19.08 23.84
N GLU A 739 -13.60 19.15 24.64
CA GLU A 739 -12.25 18.73 24.26
C GLU A 739 -11.67 19.53 23.08
N LEU A 740 -12.19 20.74 22.83
CA LEU A 740 -11.63 21.67 21.86
C LEU A 740 -10.25 22.15 22.35
N PRO A 741 -9.21 22.17 21.51
CA PRO A 741 -7.91 22.72 21.90
C PRO A 741 -8.02 24.16 22.40
N ALA A 742 -7.07 24.58 23.24
CA ALA A 742 -7.01 25.98 23.67
C ALA A 742 -6.57 26.87 22.49
N GLY A 743 -7.40 27.84 22.13
CA GLY A 743 -7.10 28.81 21.08
C GLY A 743 -8.18 29.87 21.00
N ARG A 744 -7.81 31.13 20.74
CA ARG A 744 -8.75 32.26 20.78
C ARG A 744 -9.46 32.52 19.44
N THR A 745 -9.08 31.76 18.41
CA THR A 745 -9.51 31.96 17.02
C THR A 745 -10.12 30.68 16.41
N HIS A 746 -10.55 29.72 17.23
CA HIS A 746 -11.45 28.67 16.75
C HIS A 746 -12.83 29.28 16.51
N TRP A 747 -13.59 28.77 15.54
CA TRP A 747 -14.85 29.41 15.18
C TRP A 747 -15.89 28.43 14.64
N LEU A 748 -17.16 28.75 14.87
CA LEU A 748 -18.31 28.06 14.31
C LEU A 748 -18.71 28.75 13.00
N GLY A 749 -18.98 27.97 11.95
CA GLY A 749 -19.48 28.49 10.67
C GLY A 749 -20.71 27.74 10.21
N VAL A 750 -21.75 28.48 9.79
CA VAL A 750 -23.00 27.94 9.24
C VAL A 750 -23.04 28.14 7.73
N TYR A 751 -23.29 27.06 7.00
CA TYR A 751 -23.28 27.02 5.54
C TYR A 751 -24.56 26.39 5.01
N ARG A 752 -25.00 26.76 3.81
CA ARG A 752 -26.05 26.03 3.09
C ARG A 752 -25.48 24.71 2.57
N LYS A 753 -26.33 23.69 2.48
CA LYS A 753 -25.98 22.42 1.83
C LYS A 753 -25.44 22.68 0.41
N GLY A 754 -24.29 22.09 0.10
CA GLY A 754 -23.57 22.29 -1.17
C GLY A 754 -22.56 23.44 -1.19
N GLN A 755 -22.48 24.26 -0.13
CA GLN A 755 -21.41 25.26 0.00
C GLN A 755 -20.09 24.63 0.47
N THR A 756 -18.97 25.23 0.07
CA THR A 756 -17.61 24.85 0.44
C THR A 756 -16.99 25.91 1.36
N PRO A 757 -16.67 25.58 2.62
CA PRO A 757 -15.98 26.49 3.54
C PRO A 757 -14.65 26.97 2.96
N GLY A 758 -14.37 28.26 3.07
CA GLY A 758 -13.15 28.89 2.53
C GLY A 758 -13.26 29.37 1.08
N VAL A 759 -14.27 28.90 0.34
CA VAL A 759 -14.61 29.41 -0.99
C VAL A 759 -15.79 30.37 -0.91
N GLN A 760 -16.83 29.98 -0.18
CA GLN A 760 -17.97 30.84 0.11
C GLN A 760 -17.94 31.31 1.57
N GLY A 761 -18.42 32.52 1.82
CA GLY A 761 -18.55 33.05 3.17
C GLY A 761 -19.60 32.29 3.97
N ALA A 762 -19.34 32.05 5.25
CA ALA A 762 -20.33 31.49 6.17
C ALA A 762 -21.52 32.45 6.30
N LEU A 763 -22.73 31.90 6.33
CA LEU A 763 -23.96 32.68 6.53
C LEU A 763 -24.00 33.33 7.91
N LYS A 764 -23.51 32.58 8.91
CA LYS A 764 -23.31 33.02 10.28
C LYS A 764 -22.04 32.40 10.78
N TRP A 765 -21.31 33.14 11.62
CA TRP A 765 -20.13 32.63 12.28
C TRP A 765 -19.93 33.27 13.65
N ASN A 766 -19.19 32.60 14.52
CA ASN A 766 -18.76 33.17 15.80
C ASN A 766 -17.46 32.50 16.28
N TYR A 767 -16.58 33.27 16.93
CA TYR A 767 -15.41 32.70 17.59
C TYR A 767 -15.79 31.95 18.86
N VAL A 768 -15.09 30.85 19.10
CA VAL A 768 -15.15 30.03 20.30
C VAL A 768 -13.74 29.81 20.83
N ALA A 769 -13.54 30.00 22.13
CA ALA A 769 -12.20 29.93 22.72
C ALA A 769 -12.08 28.95 23.90
N ALA A 770 -13.22 28.52 24.45
CA ALA A 770 -13.26 27.61 25.57
C ALA A 770 -13.15 26.15 25.11
N PRO A 771 -12.36 25.30 25.78
CA PRO A 771 -12.27 23.87 25.48
C PRO A 771 -13.59 23.12 25.52
N ALA A 772 -14.55 23.60 26.32
CA ALA A 772 -15.92 23.16 26.29
C ALA A 772 -16.84 24.38 26.32
N GLY A 773 -17.97 24.29 25.63
CA GLY A 773 -18.93 25.38 25.59
C GLY A 773 -20.21 25.01 24.86
N SER A 774 -21.17 25.93 24.89
CA SER A 774 -22.40 25.82 24.14
C SER A 774 -22.78 27.17 23.55
N GLN A 775 -23.42 27.16 22.38
CA GLN A 775 -23.90 28.36 21.71
C GLN A 775 -25.26 28.12 21.06
N ALA A 776 -26.19 29.05 21.28
CA ALA A 776 -27.47 29.07 20.60
C ALA A 776 -27.30 29.60 19.17
N LEU A 777 -27.82 28.85 18.20
CA LEU A 777 -27.95 29.26 16.80
C LEU A 777 -29.41 29.53 16.50
N SER A 778 -29.76 30.76 16.12
CA SER A 778 -31.12 31.16 15.76
C SER A 778 -31.14 31.99 14.48
N GLY A 779 -32.33 32.31 13.96
CA GLY A 779 -32.53 33.25 12.86
C GLY A 779 -31.98 32.74 11.52
N LEU A 780 -32.12 31.45 11.25
CA LEU A 780 -31.94 30.86 9.93
C LEU A 780 -33.31 30.83 9.21
N GLY A 781 -33.28 31.03 7.89
CA GLY A 781 -34.47 30.85 7.05
C GLY A 781 -34.73 29.39 6.72
N GLU A 782 -35.80 29.12 5.98
CA GLU A 782 -36.13 27.78 5.49
C GLU A 782 -35.00 27.25 4.58
N GLY A 783 -34.55 26.01 4.81
CA GLY A 783 -33.53 25.37 3.99
C GLY A 783 -32.71 24.28 4.69
N GLU A 784 -31.78 23.69 3.94
CA GLU A 784 -30.81 22.72 4.44
C GLU A 784 -29.43 23.37 4.63
N TYR A 785 -28.83 23.11 5.79
CA TYR A 785 -27.58 23.69 6.26
C TYR A 785 -26.65 22.61 6.80
N PHE A 786 -25.37 22.96 6.92
CA PHE A 786 -24.43 22.25 7.77
C PHE A 786 -23.63 23.25 8.61
N ILE A 787 -23.17 22.80 9.76
CA ILE A 787 -22.44 23.61 10.73
C ILE A 787 -21.07 22.98 10.93
N GLY A 788 -20.03 23.78 10.77
CA GLY A 788 -18.65 23.39 11.05
C GLY A 788 -18.10 24.09 12.28
N LEU A 789 -17.26 23.37 13.01
CA LEU A 789 -16.38 23.90 14.04
C LEU A 789 -14.97 23.85 13.47
N PHE A 790 -14.30 25.00 13.37
CA PHE A 790 -13.04 25.16 12.66
C PHE A 790 -11.94 25.68 13.58
N LEU A 791 -10.68 25.35 13.26
CA LEU A 791 -9.54 25.70 14.10
C LEU A 791 -8.74 26.89 13.53
N ASN A 792 -8.37 27.84 14.41
CA ASN A 792 -7.32 28.83 14.18
C ASN A 792 -7.51 29.66 12.89
N ASP A 793 -8.68 30.26 12.71
CA ASP A 793 -9.08 31.00 11.49
C ASP A 793 -9.03 30.18 10.19
N GLY A 794 -8.75 28.87 10.27
CA GLY A 794 -8.74 27.95 9.14
C GLY A 794 -10.14 27.42 8.81
N TYR A 795 -10.22 26.61 7.75
CA TYR A 795 -11.45 25.96 7.28
C TYR A 795 -11.40 24.42 7.38
N ALA A 796 -10.35 23.88 8.01
CA ALA A 796 -10.30 22.48 8.37
C ALA A 796 -11.21 22.22 9.59
N PRO A 797 -12.17 21.28 9.49
CA PRO A 797 -13.12 21.04 10.57
C PRO A 797 -12.43 20.30 11.73
N ALA A 798 -12.69 20.75 12.96
CA ALA A 798 -12.23 20.14 14.21
C ALA A 798 -12.97 18.84 14.56
N ALA A 799 -14.17 18.66 14.00
CA ALA A 799 -15.05 17.51 14.17
C ALA A 799 -15.95 17.37 12.93
N ALA A 800 -16.69 16.26 12.80
CA ALA A 800 -17.64 16.09 11.69
C ALA A 800 -18.66 17.24 11.62
N TYR A 801 -19.06 17.62 10.40
CA TYR A 801 -20.10 18.64 10.21
C TYR A 801 -21.44 18.17 10.76
N LEU A 802 -22.16 19.09 11.40
CA LEU A 802 -23.52 18.83 11.89
C LEU A 802 -24.53 19.24 10.83
N PRO A 803 -25.34 18.32 10.28
CA PRO A 803 -26.42 18.67 9.37
C PRO A 803 -27.55 19.35 10.15
N LEU A 804 -28.16 20.37 9.55
CA LEU A 804 -29.32 21.06 10.11
C LEU A 804 -30.34 21.38 9.01
N ARG A 805 -31.57 20.92 9.17
CA ARG A 805 -32.70 21.28 8.30
C ARG A 805 -33.63 22.24 9.05
N VAL A 806 -33.99 23.35 8.42
CA VAL A 806 -34.90 24.37 8.97
C VAL A 806 -36.16 24.37 8.12
N LEU A 807 -37.28 24.00 8.72
CA LEU A 807 -38.60 23.95 8.06
C LEU A 807 -39.37 25.25 8.28
N ARG A 808 -40.32 25.52 7.39
CA ARG A 808 -41.27 26.62 7.58
C ARG A 808 -42.07 26.39 8.86
N ARG A 809 -42.34 27.45 9.61
CA ARG A 809 -43.18 27.33 10.81
C ARG A 809 -44.60 26.96 10.39
N GLY A 810 -45.07 25.79 10.84
CA GLY A 810 -46.37 25.22 10.49
C GLY A 810 -46.31 24.00 9.55
N ASP A 811 -45.19 23.81 8.84
CA ASP A 811 -44.88 22.57 8.11
C ASP A 811 -44.26 21.57 9.10
N LEU A 812 -45.03 20.55 9.47
CA LEU A 812 -44.67 19.56 10.48
C LEU A 812 -44.08 18.29 9.87
N ASN A 813 -44.43 17.99 8.61
CA ASN A 813 -44.01 16.78 7.91
C ASN A 813 -42.78 16.99 7.00
N GLY A 814 -42.41 18.24 6.74
CA GLY A 814 -41.27 18.65 5.94
C GLY A 814 -41.48 18.53 4.42
N ASP A 815 -42.71 18.61 3.92
CA ASP A 815 -43.05 18.57 2.49
C ASP A 815 -43.12 19.97 1.83
N ALA A 816 -42.77 21.01 2.60
CA ALA A 816 -42.80 22.43 2.22
C ALA A 816 -44.21 23.00 1.95
N ARG A 817 -45.26 22.33 2.45
CA ARG A 817 -46.65 22.81 2.46
C ARG A 817 -47.15 22.88 3.90
N ILE A 818 -48.18 23.70 4.13
CA ILE A 818 -48.92 23.73 5.39
C ILE A 818 -50.35 23.30 5.05
N ASP A 819 -50.62 22.00 5.15
CA ASP A 819 -51.86 21.42 4.66
C ASP A 819 -52.58 20.50 5.67
N ALA A 820 -53.56 19.74 5.19
CA ALA A 820 -54.34 18.84 6.04
C ALA A 820 -53.48 17.76 6.71
N THR A 821 -52.34 17.40 6.10
CA THR A 821 -51.41 16.40 6.62
C THR A 821 -50.69 16.93 7.87
N ASP A 822 -50.28 18.20 7.88
CA ASP A 822 -49.72 18.86 9.06
C ASP A 822 -50.76 18.99 10.16
N ARG A 823 -52.02 19.26 9.81
CA ARG A 823 -53.12 19.26 10.77
C ARG A 823 -53.26 17.91 11.46
N GLU A 824 -53.16 16.83 10.70
CA GLU A 824 -53.24 15.47 11.22
C GLU A 824 -52.04 15.14 12.12
N ALA A 825 -50.83 15.56 11.73
CA ALA A 825 -49.64 15.44 12.57
C ALA A 825 -49.80 16.20 13.91
N GLN A 826 -50.28 17.44 13.88
CA GLN A 826 -50.56 18.24 15.07
C GLN A 826 -51.62 17.58 15.97
N ARG A 827 -52.71 17.03 15.38
CA ARG A 827 -53.77 16.33 16.14
C ARG A 827 -53.26 15.04 16.76
N ALA A 828 -52.44 14.27 16.05
CA ALA A 828 -51.90 13.00 16.54
C ALA A 828 -51.00 13.21 17.76
N ALA A 829 -50.27 14.33 17.78
CA ALA A 829 -49.34 14.70 18.85
C ALA A 829 -50.01 15.43 20.03
N LEU A 830 -51.26 15.89 19.88
CA LEU A 830 -51.99 16.62 20.93
C LEU A 830 -52.11 15.79 22.23
N GLY A 831 -51.83 16.46 23.36
CA GLY A 831 -51.83 15.89 24.70
C GLY A 831 -50.62 15.02 25.02
N SER A 832 -49.54 15.09 24.23
CA SER A 832 -48.29 14.38 24.52
C SER A 832 -47.17 15.34 24.95
N CYS A 833 -46.24 14.84 25.76
CA CYS A 833 -45.08 15.61 26.23
C CYS A 833 -43.76 14.91 25.88
N ALA A 834 -42.65 15.65 25.93
CA ALA A 834 -41.32 15.14 25.62
C ALA A 834 -41.02 13.82 26.34
N GLY A 835 -40.52 12.84 25.58
CA GLY A 835 -40.28 11.46 26.05
C GLY A 835 -41.44 10.49 25.78
N GLN A 836 -42.61 10.96 25.35
CA GLN A 836 -43.71 10.09 24.94
C GLN A 836 -43.65 9.73 23.44
N PRO A 837 -44.10 8.52 23.03
CA PRO A 837 -44.03 8.09 21.63
C PRO A 837 -44.77 8.97 20.62
N ARG A 838 -45.79 9.71 21.07
CA ARG A 838 -46.59 10.61 20.22
C ARG A 838 -46.04 12.04 20.16
N TYR A 839 -45.04 12.37 20.97
CA TYR A 839 -44.49 13.72 21.01
C TYR A 839 -43.72 14.03 19.74
N GLN A 840 -44.11 15.11 19.07
CA GLN A 840 -43.43 15.64 17.92
C GLN A 840 -42.87 17.03 18.26
N PRO A 841 -41.54 17.21 18.30
CA PRO A 841 -40.94 18.50 18.69
C PRO A 841 -41.38 19.68 17.82
N LEU A 842 -41.66 19.45 16.53
CA LEU A 842 -42.13 20.50 15.62
C LEU A 842 -43.59 20.91 15.86
N ALA A 843 -44.35 20.14 16.62
CA ALA A 843 -45.74 20.42 17.00
C ALA A 843 -45.88 21.17 18.34
N ASP A 844 -44.78 21.36 19.06
CA ASP A 844 -44.68 22.12 20.31
C ASP A 844 -44.30 23.57 19.97
N PHE A 845 -45.27 24.48 19.96
CA PHE A 845 -45.14 25.84 19.40
C PHE A 845 -44.69 26.88 20.41
N ASP A 846 -44.91 26.63 21.70
CA ASP A 846 -44.46 27.50 22.79
C ASP A 846 -43.19 26.97 23.51
N GLY A 847 -42.79 25.73 23.23
CA GLY A 847 -41.52 25.16 23.69
C GLY A 847 -41.55 24.71 25.15
N ASP A 848 -42.73 24.48 25.73
CA ASP A 848 -42.90 24.05 27.12
C ASP A 848 -42.70 22.52 27.33
N ALA A 849 -42.35 21.81 26.26
CA ALA A 849 -42.16 20.37 26.19
C ALA A 849 -43.47 19.54 26.25
N CYS A 850 -44.63 20.17 26.09
CA CYS A 850 -45.94 19.53 26.01
C CYS A 850 -46.78 20.11 24.88
N ILE A 851 -47.43 19.25 24.10
CA ILE A 851 -48.27 19.68 22.98
C ILE A 851 -49.70 19.81 23.49
N THR A 852 -50.14 21.03 23.70
CA THR A 852 -51.44 21.37 24.29
C THR A 852 -52.40 21.97 23.25
N GLN A 853 -53.61 22.30 23.70
CA GLN A 853 -54.57 23.05 22.90
C GLN A 853 -54.01 24.43 22.47
N ALA A 854 -53.07 25.00 23.23
CA ALA A 854 -52.42 26.26 22.90
C ALA A 854 -51.55 26.11 21.64
N ASP A 855 -50.75 25.05 21.56
CA ASP A 855 -49.92 24.74 20.40
C ASP A 855 -50.75 24.48 19.16
N TYR A 856 -51.84 23.70 19.30
CA TYR A 856 -52.76 23.47 18.21
C TYR A 856 -53.39 24.78 17.70
N ARG A 857 -53.78 25.69 18.60
CA ARG A 857 -54.31 27.01 18.23
C ARG A 857 -53.26 27.85 17.50
N ALA A 858 -52.04 27.89 18.01
CA ALA A 858 -50.91 28.61 17.41
C ALA A 858 -50.59 28.08 16.00
N TRP A 859 -50.56 26.75 15.83
CA TRP A 859 -50.42 26.11 14.52
C TRP A 859 -51.62 26.44 13.60
N TYR A 860 -52.85 26.33 14.10
CA TYR A 860 -54.05 26.55 13.30
C TYR A 860 -54.17 28.00 12.78
N GLU A 861 -53.71 28.99 13.54
CA GLU A 861 -53.64 30.39 13.08
C GLU A 861 -52.70 30.57 11.88
N ILE A 862 -51.64 29.77 11.79
CA ILE A 862 -50.72 29.76 10.65
C ILE A 862 -51.38 29.05 9.47
N PHE A 863 -51.92 27.86 9.70
CA PHE A 863 -52.66 27.10 8.70
C PHE A 863 -53.83 27.90 8.10
N ALA A 864 -54.63 28.60 8.92
CA ALA A 864 -55.77 29.39 8.46
C ALA A 864 -55.38 30.60 7.58
N LYS A 865 -54.15 31.11 7.74
CA LYS A 865 -53.61 32.18 6.88
C LYS A 865 -53.09 31.64 5.55
N GLU A 866 -52.53 30.44 5.52
CA GLU A 866 -52.08 29.79 4.26
C GLU A 866 -53.22 29.08 3.50
N ALA A 867 -54.23 28.57 4.20
CA ALA A 867 -55.38 27.85 3.63
C ALA A 867 -56.46 28.75 2.98
N GLN A 868 -56.14 29.99 2.61
CA GLN A 868 -57.00 30.80 1.75
C GLN A 868 -56.63 30.59 0.26
N PRO A 869 -57.46 29.86 -0.52
CA PRO A 869 -57.50 30.04 -1.96
C PRO A 869 -58.85 30.62 -2.43
N CYS A 870 -58.72 31.58 -3.35
CA CYS A 870 -59.65 31.92 -4.45
C CYS A 870 -60.87 32.81 -4.15
N THR A 871 -60.86 33.95 -4.83
CA THR A 871 -62.01 34.81 -5.16
C THR A 871 -63.15 34.05 -5.85
N PRO A 872 -64.43 34.38 -5.58
CA PRO A 872 -65.57 33.70 -6.20
C PRO A 872 -65.86 34.26 -7.61
N SER A 873 -65.94 33.37 -8.61
CA SER A 873 -66.66 33.64 -9.86
C SER A 873 -67.91 32.75 -9.93
N PRO A 874 -69.10 33.28 -10.23
CA PRO A 874 -70.35 32.53 -10.14
C PRO A 874 -70.72 31.90 -11.49
N ALA A 875 -70.79 30.57 -11.59
CA ALA A 875 -71.67 29.89 -12.53
C ALA A 875 -71.76 28.36 -12.30
N ARG A 876 -73.00 27.91 -12.05
CA ARG A 876 -73.58 26.57 -12.29
C ARG A 876 -73.16 25.43 -11.33
N CYS A 877 -74.00 25.08 -10.34
CA CYS A 877 -75.19 24.20 -10.44
C CYS A 877 -74.87 22.68 -10.36
N TRP A 878 -74.96 22.09 -9.15
CA TRP A 878 -76.03 21.14 -8.69
C TRP A 878 -75.56 20.27 -7.50
N HIS A 879 -76.18 20.54 -6.34
CA HIS A 879 -76.74 19.62 -5.32
C HIS A 879 -75.94 18.41 -4.73
N PRO A 880 -76.33 17.92 -3.52
CA PRO A 880 -75.43 17.86 -2.37
C PRO A 880 -75.34 16.48 -1.70
N CYS A 881 -74.38 16.31 -0.81
CA CYS A 881 -74.38 15.45 0.39
C CYS A 881 -72.95 15.48 0.95
N TRP A 882 -72.64 15.49 2.24
CA TRP A 882 -73.28 15.80 3.52
C TRP A 882 -72.14 15.66 4.56
N CYS A 883 -72.38 16.07 5.82
CA CYS A 883 -71.55 15.81 7.03
C CYS A 883 -70.45 16.85 7.31
N CYS A 884 -70.58 17.66 8.36
CA CYS A 884 -70.53 17.35 9.81
C CYS A 884 -69.11 17.04 10.28
#